data_AF-A0A4U5PKL9-F1
#
_entry.id   AF-A0A4U5PKL9-F1
#
_cell.length_a   1.000
_cell.length_b   1.000
_cell.length_c   1.000
_cell.angle_alpha   90.00
_cell.angle_beta   90.00
_cell.angle_gamma   90.00
#
_symmetry.space_group_name_H-M   'P 1'
#
loop_
_entity.id
_entity.type
_entity.pdbx_description
1 polymer ?
#
loop_
_entity_poly.entity_id
_entity_poly.type
_entity_poly.pdbx_seq_one_letter_code
_entity_poly.pdbx_strand_id
1 'polypeptide(L)'
;MAIYSGILSMVVPVVLGGLTGRIVIKYWNLDRLDRLSLILVMLVQSMTPFPVICSFIGDLKLTNSELGRLGLSSVLTSEMLTQVLALVAFFIGIAYKQRAKAAIESVVISVAFLLVVLYVVRPAMFWVIKQTPKGRPVKDLYTDIIIFGALASGALFNYIGLNVFLGSLVFGLAVPAGPPLASAVVEKIECIVTGVLVPLFMAMCTMGADLLKIDFDDYMLKSTAIVVFVVILAKFGAYLVPLLYFKLPKQDALALAFLISTKGIVELGSFTYMRELGILTEGMFAFLVITVLLSATISSCVVNWVYDPSRKYAGYQKRNIMHSKELRILTCIYRPDNTTIIINFIKSLCPTIQSPFSVSVLHLIKISGRASPMFISHQMQKKTVSLHSISGNVILSFKQFQQNYRDAFSVNVYTAISPPKFMHEDICTLALDELACFLVLPFHKKWLVDGSIESEDSTLRTLNCCVLERAPCSVGILIDRRNQVKSIFLESSREPSLLVVVIFFGGNDDQEALVLAKRMSQNRNINITIARFIPSTDELEINRDHSMLDSQALNYIMHDCTEHETVDYIEERVSDGLETSKTIRSMLDKYDLFIVGRRKDIQTPQTAGLDDMNEYPELGVIGSLLASMDTTEKYSVLVVKQQVAL
;
A
#
# COMPACT_ATOMS: atom_id res chain seq x y z
N MET A 1 1.27 17.12 13.19
CA MET A 1 -0.02 16.49 13.52
C MET A 1 0.13 15.24 14.39
N ALA A 2 0.74 14.16 13.89
CA ALA A 2 0.88 12.88 14.61
C ALA A 2 1.50 12.97 16.02
N ILE A 3 2.55 13.79 16.19
CA ILE A 3 3.21 13.99 17.49
C ILE A 3 2.26 14.65 18.49
N TYR A 4 1.56 15.70 18.09
CA TYR A 4 0.60 16.41 18.96
C TYR A 4 -0.55 15.49 19.38
N SER A 5 -1.14 14.74 18.45
CA SER A 5 -2.21 13.79 18.76
C SER A 5 -1.71 12.65 19.64
N GLY A 6 -0.47 12.20 19.47
CA GLY A 6 0.13 11.12 20.27
C GLY A 6 0.47 11.52 21.70
N ILE A 7 0.93 12.75 21.92
CA ILE A 7 1.16 13.30 23.26
C ILE A 7 -0.18 13.53 23.97
N LEU A 8 -1.14 14.17 23.29
CA LEU A 8 -2.42 14.51 23.90
C LEU A 8 -3.21 13.27 24.30
N SER A 9 -3.14 12.21 23.48
CA SER A 9 -3.82 10.94 23.76
C SER A 9 -3.29 10.18 24.96
N MET A 10 -2.08 10.47 25.40
CA MET A 10 -1.53 9.93 26.63
C MET A 10 -1.80 10.86 27.82
N VAL A 11 -1.53 12.15 27.68
CA VAL A 11 -1.61 13.11 28.78
C VAL A 11 -3.05 13.32 29.25
N VAL A 12 -4.00 13.47 28.33
CA VAL A 12 -5.40 13.79 28.68
C VAL A 12 -6.06 12.66 29.46
N PRO A 13 -5.99 11.37 29.05
CA PRO A 13 -6.59 10.29 29.82
C PRO A 13 -5.95 10.09 31.19
N VAL A 14 -4.62 10.27 31.32
CA VAL A 14 -3.94 10.18 32.62
C VAL A 14 -4.38 11.30 33.56
N VAL A 15 -4.51 12.54 33.07
CA VAL A 15 -4.94 13.68 33.88
C VAL A 15 -6.40 13.53 34.29
N LEU A 16 -7.30 13.24 33.35
CA LEU A 16 -8.73 13.08 33.63
C LEU A 16 -8.99 11.85 34.50
N GLY A 17 -8.35 10.71 34.22
CA GLY A 17 -8.40 9.50 35.03
C GLY A 17 -7.83 9.69 36.44
N GLY A 18 -6.76 10.49 36.59
CA GLY A 18 -6.21 10.85 37.89
C GLY A 18 -7.12 11.77 38.71
N LEU A 19 -7.80 12.73 38.05
CA LEU A 19 -8.77 13.61 38.69
C LEU A 19 -10.00 12.83 39.16
N THR A 20 -10.57 11.98 38.30
CA THR A 20 -11.71 11.14 38.68
C THR A 20 -11.33 10.11 39.73
N GLY A 21 -10.15 9.48 39.59
CA GLY A 21 -9.59 8.61 40.61
C GLY A 21 -9.51 9.30 41.97
N ARG A 22 -9.02 10.54 42.06
CA ARG A 22 -9.00 11.30 43.32
C ARG A 22 -10.38 11.53 43.93
N ILE A 23 -11.38 11.86 43.10
CA ILE A 23 -12.77 12.07 43.54
C ILE A 23 -13.34 10.76 44.10
N VAL A 24 -13.17 9.67 43.35
CA VAL A 24 -13.67 8.33 43.70
C VAL A 24 -12.98 7.80 44.96
N ILE A 25 -11.66 7.94 45.07
CA ILE A 25 -10.88 7.59 46.28
C ILE A 25 -11.41 8.32 47.51
N LYS A 26 -11.75 9.62 47.37
CA LYS A 26 -12.27 10.42 48.48
C LYS A 26 -13.70 10.05 48.84
N TYR A 27 -14.54 9.72 47.85
CA TYR A 27 -15.95 9.40 48.06
C TYR A 27 -16.14 8.05 48.78
N TRP A 28 -15.43 7.01 48.35
CA TRP A 28 -15.51 5.66 48.95
C TRP A 28 -14.45 5.38 50.03
N ASN A 29 -13.58 6.34 50.34
CA ASN A 29 -12.53 6.25 51.34
C ASN A 29 -11.63 4.99 51.20
N LEU A 30 -11.02 4.85 50.02
CA LEU A 30 -10.34 3.63 49.60
C LEU A 30 -9.01 3.40 50.31
N ASP A 31 -8.75 2.14 50.64
CA ASP A 31 -7.52 1.68 51.27
C ASP A 31 -6.30 1.85 50.35
N ARG A 32 -5.10 1.70 50.93
CA ARG A 32 -3.85 1.90 50.18
C ARG A 32 -3.70 0.92 49.01
N LEU A 33 -4.12 -0.33 49.18
CA LEU A 33 -4.02 -1.35 48.12
C LEU A 33 -5.02 -1.07 46.99
N ASP A 34 -6.26 -0.73 47.34
CA ASP A 34 -7.33 -0.36 46.40
C ASP A 34 -7.01 0.92 45.61
N ARG A 35 -6.35 1.87 46.26
CA ARG A 35 -5.84 3.06 45.60
C ARG A 35 -4.78 2.69 44.56
N LEU A 36 -3.87 1.78 44.90
CA LEU A 36 -2.83 1.33 43.99
C LEU A 36 -3.42 0.56 42.81
N SER A 37 -4.40 -0.32 43.04
CA SER A 37 -5.08 -1.05 41.98
C SER A 37 -5.76 -0.10 41.00
N LEU A 38 -6.53 0.89 41.48
CA LEU A 38 -7.18 1.90 40.63
C LEU A 38 -6.20 2.74 39.81
N ILE A 39 -5.08 3.16 40.41
CA ILE A 39 -4.04 3.92 39.69
C ILE A 39 -3.40 3.06 38.60
N LEU A 40 -3.08 1.80 38.90
CA LEU A 40 -2.48 0.89 37.92
C LEU A 40 -3.45 0.56 36.77
N VAL A 41 -4.72 0.32 37.07
CA VAL A 41 -5.77 0.12 36.05
C VAL A 41 -5.89 1.36 35.16
N MET A 42 -5.94 2.55 35.75
CA MET A 42 -5.99 3.82 34.99
C MET A 42 -4.78 3.99 34.07
N LEU A 43 -3.58 3.68 34.57
CA LEU A 43 -2.35 3.76 33.77
C LEU A 43 -2.40 2.80 32.57
N VAL A 44 -2.72 1.53 32.81
CA VAL A 44 -2.83 0.51 31.74
C VAL A 44 -3.93 0.86 30.73
N GLN A 45 -5.07 1.40 31.20
CA GLN A 45 -6.13 1.87 30.30
C GLN A 45 -5.73 3.12 29.50
N SER A 46 -4.84 3.95 30.01
CA SER A 46 -4.34 5.11 29.28
C SER A 46 -3.35 4.71 28.17
N MET A 47 -2.55 3.65 28.37
CA MET A 47 -1.55 3.19 27.39
C MET A 47 -2.17 2.84 26.03
N THR A 48 -1.43 3.11 24.97
CA THR A 48 -1.73 2.82 23.55
C THR A 48 -0.61 1.94 22.97
N PRO A 49 -0.69 0.60 23.12
CA PRO A 49 0.36 -0.28 22.65
C PRO A 49 0.44 -0.29 21.11
N PHE A 50 1.58 0.08 20.53
CA PHE A 50 1.84 0.02 19.10
C PHE A 50 1.60 -1.37 18.50
N PRO A 51 1.98 -2.49 19.14
CA PRO A 51 1.74 -3.82 18.55
C PRO A 51 0.25 -4.12 18.33
N VAL A 52 -0.62 -3.66 19.23
CA VAL A 52 -2.08 -3.85 19.14
C VAL A 52 -2.62 -3.05 17.96
N ILE A 53 -2.31 -1.76 17.90
CA ILE A 53 -2.82 -0.88 16.84
C ILE A 53 -2.23 -1.25 15.47
N CYS A 54 -0.95 -1.62 15.42
CA CYS A 54 -0.29 -2.05 14.18
C CYS A 54 -0.90 -3.35 13.63
N SER A 55 -1.20 -4.31 14.50
CA SER A 55 -1.89 -5.54 14.10
C SER A 55 -3.30 -5.22 13.62
N PHE A 56 -4.03 -4.36 14.33
CA PHE A 56 -5.40 -3.98 13.98
C PHE A 56 -5.48 -3.22 12.64
N ILE A 57 -4.57 -2.27 12.36
CA ILE A 57 -4.44 -1.60 11.06
C ILE A 57 -4.11 -2.62 9.96
N GLY A 58 -3.25 -3.59 10.25
CA GLY A 58 -2.90 -4.69 9.36
C GLY A 58 -4.12 -5.54 8.98
N ASP A 59 -4.92 -5.93 9.97
CA ASP A 59 -6.11 -6.76 9.78
C ASP A 59 -7.21 -6.00 9.03
N LEU A 60 -7.36 -4.69 9.30
CA LEU A 60 -8.26 -3.79 8.57
C LEU A 60 -7.77 -3.39 7.18
N LYS A 61 -6.60 -3.87 6.75
CA LYS A 61 -6.03 -3.57 5.43
C LYS A 61 -5.73 -2.08 5.20
N LEU A 62 -5.39 -1.34 6.25
CA LEU A 62 -5.18 0.12 6.21
C LEU A 62 -3.72 0.55 6.32
N THR A 63 -2.75 -0.37 6.30
CA THR A 63 -1.32 -0.07 6.55
C THR A 63 -0.73 0.96 5.60
N ASN A 64 -1.21 0.98 4.35
CA ASN A 64 -0.69 1.85 3.29
C ASN A 64 -1.46 3.17 3.19
N SER A 65 -2.64 3.24 3.80
CA SER A 65 -3.45 4.46 3.83
C SER A 65 -2.75 5.58 4.60
N GLU A 66 -3.00 6.83 4.21
CA GLU A 66 -2.52 8.01 4.95
C GLU A 66 -3.00 8.01 6.40
N LEU A 67 -4.23 7.53 6.63
CA LEU A 67 -4.80 7.33 7.95
C LEU A 67 -4.03 6.30 8.77
N GLY A 68 -3.73 5.14 8.19
CA GLY A 68 -2.92 4.10 8.84
C GLY A 68 -1.52 4.62 9.19
N ARG A 69 -0.86 5.33 8.27
CA ARG A 69 0.46 5.94 8.51
C ARG A 69 0.43 7.02 9.59
N LEU A 70 -0.59 7.88 9.57
CA LEU A 70 -0.80 8.90 10.60
C LEU A 70 -1.08 8.26 11.96
N GLY A 71 -1.89 7.20 12.00
CA GLY A 71 -2.20 6.44 13.20
C GLY A 71 -0.98 5.75 13.79
N LEU A 72 -0.25 4.97 12.99
CA LEU A 72 0.97 4.28 13.41
C LEU A 72 2.02 5.24 13.97
N SER A 73 2.27 6.36 13.29
CA SER A 73 3.23 7.35 13.76
C SER A 73 2.79 8.02 15.06
N SER A 74 1.49 8.33 15.20
CA SER A 74 0.95 8.91 16.42
C SER A 74 1.02 7.93 17.61
N VAL A 75 0.66 6.66 17.39
CA VAL A 75 0.74 5.63 18.42
C VAL A 75 2.17 5.36 18.83
N LEU A 76 3.12 5.30 17.88
CA LEU A 76 4.54 5.14 18.21
C LEU A 76 5.02 6.27 19.12
N THR A 77 4.65 7.52 18.83
CA THR A 77 5.02 8.64 19.72
C THR A 77 4.39 8.54 21.11
N SER A 78 3.14 8.06 21.18
CA SER A 78 2.40 7.86 22.43
C SER A 78 3.02 6.74 23.28
N GLU A 79 3.38 5.62 22.66
CA GLU A 79 4.01 4.49 23.35
C GLU A 79 5.42 4.83 23.83
N MET A 80 6.25 5.47 23.00
CA MET A 80 7.59 5.91 23.42
C MET A 80 7.49 6.83 24.65
N LEU A 81 6.57 7.79 24.65
CA LEU A 81 6.35 8.68 25.79
C LEU A 81 5.90 7.90 27.04
N THR A 82 5.00 6.93 26.86
CA THR A 82 4.50 6.08 27.94
C THR A 82 5.62 5.23 28.54
N GLN A 83 6.47 4.64 27.70
CA GLN A 83 7.61 3.82 28.14
C GLN A 83 8.66 4.66 28.89
N VAL A 84 8.95 5.87 28.40
CA VAL A 84 9.84 6.81 29.10
C VAL A 84 9.27 7.17 30.47
N LEU A 85 7.97 7.49 30.56
CA LEU A 85 7.35 7.81 31.84
C LEU A 85 7.33 6.61 32.81
N ALA A 86 7.08 5.41 32.29
CA ALA A 86 7.12 4.18 33.08
C ALA A 86 8.52 3.88 33.63
N LEU A 87 9.57 4.07 32.82
CA LEU A 87 10.96 3.95 33.26
C LEU A 87 11.28 4.93 34.39
N VAL A 88 10.92 6.21 34.21
CA VAL A 88 11.14 7.24 35.24
C VAL A 88 10.40 6.89 36.53
N ALA A 89 9.13 6.47 36.44
CA ALA A 89 8.34 6.06 37.60
C ALA A 89 8.96 4.85 38.33
N PHE A 90 9.47 3.87 37.58
CA PHE A 90 10.15 2.71 38.14
C PHE A 90 11.43 3.08 38.89
N PHE A 91 12.29 3.93 38.30
CA PHE A 91 13.52 4.39 38.96
C PHE A 91 13.24 5.18 40.23
N ILE A 92 12.23 6.06 40.21
CA ILE A 92 11.77 6.75 41.41
C ILE A 92 11.31 5.71 42.46
N GLY A 93 10.52 4.72 42.06
CA GLY A 93 10.05 3.65 42.95
C GLY A 93 11.18 2.87 43.63
N ILE A 94 12.24 2.53 42.89
CA ILE A 94 13.43 1.87 43.46
C ILE A 94 14.18 2.82 44.38
N ALA A 95 14.38 4.08 43.98
CA ALA A 95 15.07 5.07 44.82
C ALA A 95 14.38 5.30 46.16
N TYR A 96 13.05 5.18 46.22
CA TYR A 96 12.27 5.25 47.46
C TYR A 96 12.29 3.96 48.29
N LYS A 97 12.26 2.77 47.67
CA LYS A 97 12.16 1.47 48.38
C LYS A 97 13.50 0.82 48.72
N GLN A 98 14.54 1.06 47.93
CA GLN A 98 15.87 0.48 48.06
C GLN A 98 16.94 1.57 48.23
N ARG A 99 18.17 1.18 48.60
CA ARG A 99 19.31 2.11 48.58
C ARG A 99 19.55 2.59 47.15
N ALA A 100 19.89 3.88 46.98
CA ALA A 100 20.16 4.51 45.68
C ALA A 100 21.14 3.73 44.78
N LYS A 101 22.02 2.90 45.35
CA LYS A 101 22.93 2.01 44.62
C LYS A 101 22.21 1.06 43.65
N ALA A 102 21.11 0.43 44.07
CA ALA A 102 20.39 -0.53 43.22
C ALA A 102 19.66 0.17 42.06
N ALA A 103 19.10 1.36 42.29
CA ALA A 103 18.52 2.17 41.23
C ALA A 103 19.58 2.57 40.18
N ILE A 104 20.76 3.00 40.64
CA ILE A 104 21.88 3.36 39.75
C ILE A 104 22.34 2.14 38.94
N GLU A 105 22.46 0.97 39.57
CA GLU A 105 22.84 -0.28 38.88
C GLU A 105 21.84 -0.64 37.78
N SER A 106 20.53 -0.60 38.06
CA SER A 106 19.50 -0.84 37.04
C SER A 106 19.55 0.17 35.89
N VAL A 107 19.79 1.46 36.18
CA VAL A 107 19.96 2.50 35.14
C VAL A 107 21.17 2.20 34.27
N VAL A 108 22.33 1.89 34.89
CA VAL A 108 23.58 1.61 34.18
C VAL A 108 23.43 0.40 33.27
N ILE A 109 22.83 -0.69 33.74
CA ILE A 109 22.59 -1.89 32.92
C ILE A 109 21.66 -1.57 31.74
N SER A 110 20.61 -0.79 31.97
CA SER A 110 19.65 -0.40 30.91
C SER A 110 20.31 0.46 29.83
N VAL A 111 21.12 1.44 30.23
CA VAL A 111 21.87 2.30 29.31
C VAL A 111 22.94 1.49 28.57
N ALA A 112 23.66 0.61 29.26
CA ALA A 112 24.66 -0.27 28.66
C ALA A 112 24.03 -1.18 27.60
N PHE A 113 22.86 -1.77 27.90
CA PHE A 113 22.12 -2.58 26.93
C PHE A 113 21.76 -1.77 25.67
N LEU A 114 21.23 -0.56 25.83
CA LEU A 114 20.90 0.31 24.70
C LEU A 114 22.14 0.66 23.85
N LEU A 115 23.28 0.93 24.49
CA LEU A 115 24.54 1.17 23.79
C LEU A 115 25.02 -0.07 23.03
N VAL A 116 24.94 -1.26 23.61
CA VAL A 116 25.28 -2.53 22.94
C VAL A 116 24.38 -2.76 21.73
N VAL A 117 23.08 -2.53 21.86
CA VAL A 117 22.14 -2.68 20.74
C VAL A 117 22.47 -1.71 19.59
N LEU A 118 22.79 -0.45 19.92
CA LEU A 118 23.08 0.57 18.91
C LEU A 118 24.46 0.40 18.23
N TYR A 119 25.50 0.06 18.99
CA TYR A 119 26.88 0.04 18.51
C TYR A 119 27.41 -1.34 18.14
N VAL A 120 26.79 -2.42 18.62
CA VAL A 120 27.23 -3.80 18.33
C VAL A 120 26.20 -4.52 17.47
N VAL A 121 24.95 -4.63 17.97
CA VAL A 121 23.91 -5.43 17.32
C VAL A 121 23.52 -4.82 15.97
N ARG A 122 23.22 -3.52 15.92
CA ARG A 122 22.78 -2.87 14.68
C ARG A 122 23.85 -2.92 13.57
N PRO A 123 25.13 -2.61 13.82
CA PRO A 123 26.18 -2.79 12.80
C PRO A 123 26.38 -4.26 12.38
N ALA A 124 26.26 -5.21 13.31
CA ALA A 124 26.33 -6.64 12.98
C ALA A 124 25.20 -7.06 12.01
N MET A 125 23.97 -6.57 12.19
CA MET A 125 22.87 -6.84 11.26
C MET A 125 23.13 -6.25 9.86
N PHE A 126 23.70 -5.04 9.76
CA PHE A 126 24.10 -4.49 8.46
C PHE A 126 25.23 -5.27 7.81
N TRP A 127 26.15 -5.84 8.60
CA TRP A 127 27.19 -6.73 8.09
C TRP A 127 26.61 -8.03 7.50
N VAL A 128 25.60 -8.63 8.16
CA VAL A 128 24.87 -9.80 7.62
C VAL A 128 24.20 -9.48 6.27
N ILE A 129 23.59 -8.28 6.15
CA ILE A 129 22.99 -7.84 4.88
C ILE A 129 24.05 -7.74 3.78
N LYS A 130 25.23 -7.17 4.07
CA LYS A 130 26.32 -7.06 3.09
C LYS A 130 26.83 -8.43 2.61
N GLN A 131 26.78 -9.45 3.47
CA GLN A 131 27.18 -10.81 3.11
C GLN A 131 26.09 -11.59 2.36
N THR A 132 24.85 -11.09 2.32
CA THR A 132 23.75 -11.78 1.65
C THR A 132 23.73 -11.40 0.16
N PRO A 133 23.88 -12.36 -0.77
CA PRO A 133 23.86 -12.06 -2.20
C PRO A 133 22.48 -11.57 -2.66
N LYS A 134 22.47 -10.62 -3.62
CA LYS A 134 21.24 -9.98 -4.14
C LYS A 134 20.26 -11.04 -4.67
N GLY A 135 19.00 -10.97 -4.22
CA GLY A 135 17.92 -11.85 -4.67
C GLY A 135 17.86 -13.22 -4.00
N ARG A 136 18.77 -13.55 -3.07
CA ARG A 136 18.69 -14.79 -2.28
C ARG A 136 18.20 -14.51 -0.84
N PRO A 137 17.46 -15.44 -0.22
CA PRO A 137 17.08 -15.32 1.17
C PRO A 137 18.31 -15.33 2.08
N VAL A 138 18.20 -14.67 3.25
CA VAL A 138 19.23 -14.71 4.29
C VAL A 138 19.35 -16.14 4.81
N LYS A 139 20.58 -16.58 5.15
CA LYS A 139 20.78 -17.91 5.75
C LYS A 139 19.99 -18.06 7.04
N ASP A 140 19.32 -19.20 7.19
CA ASP A 140 18.48 -19.53 8.34
C ASP A 140 19.16 -19.31 9.69
N LEU A 141 20.45 -19.66 9.80
CA LEU A 141 21.25 -19.47 11.01
C LEU A 141 21.24 -18.01 11.51
N TYR A 142 21.36 -17.02 10.61
CA TYR A 142 21.35 -15.61 11.02
C TYR A 142 19.98 -15.18 11.52
N THR A 143 18.92 -15.66 10.85
CA THR A 143 17.54 -15.41 11.27
C THR A 143 17.32 -16.00 12.67
N ASP A 144 17.75 -17.23 12.92
CA ASP A 144 17.54 -17.92 14.20
C ASP A 144 18.31 -17.23 15.35
N ILE A 145 19.53 -16.75 15.10
CA ILE A 145 20.32 -15.96 16.07
C ILE A 145 19.59 -14.66 16.45
N ILE A 146 18.98 -13.96 15.48
CA ILE A 146 18.24 -12.72 15.75
C ILE A 146 17.00 -13.02 16.60
N ILE A 147 16.27 -14.08 16.30
CA ILE A 147 15.09 -14.49 17.07
C ILE A 147 15.48 -14.82 18.51
N PHE A 148 16.54 -15.61 18.71
CA PHE A 148 17.04 -15.95 20.03
C PHE A 148 17.52 -14.71 20.80
N GLY A 149 18.21 -13.79 20.12
CA GLY A 149 18.62 -12.50 20.69
C GLY A 149 17.45 -11.65 21.17
N ALA A 150 16.36 -11.61 20.40
CA ALA A 150 15.14 -10.90 20.79
C ALA A 150 14.50 -11.51 22.05
N LEU A 151 14.41 -12.85 22.14
CA LEU A 151 13.89 -13.53 23.33
C LEU A 151 14.78 -13.31 24.56
N ALA A 152 16.10 -13.44 24.39
CA ALA A 152 17.09 -13.21 25.45
C ALA A 152 17.03 -11.77 25.99
N SER A 153 16.80 -10.78 25.12
CA SER A 153 16.66 -9.37 25.53
C SER A 153 15.43 -9.13 26.42
N GLY A 154 14.29 -9.77 26.13
CA GLY A 154 13.11 -9.71 26.97
C GLY A 154 13.34 -10.38 28.34
N ALA A 155 13.99 -11.55 28.35
CA ALA A 155 14.33 -12.26 29.58
C ALA A 155 15.29 -11.44 30.48
N LEU A 156 16.28 -10.77 29.89
CA LEU A 156 17.21 -9.91 30.60
C LEU A 156 16.50 -8.71 31.26
N PHE A 157 15.54 -8.10 30.56
CA PHE A 157 14.74 -7.01 31.14
C PHE A 157 13.86 -7.47 32.30
N ASN A 158 13.25 -8.66 32.17
CA ASN A 158 12.49 -9.26 33.26
C ASN A 158 13.35 -9.48 34.50
N TYR A 159 14.59 -9.96 34.33
CA TYR A 159 15.53 -10.19 35.43
C TYR A 159 15.91 -8.89 36.17
N ILE A 160 16.02 -7.77 35.44
CA ILE A 160 16.30 -6.44 36.03
C ILE A 160 15.04 -5.86 36.73
N GLY A 161 13.87 -6.47 36.52
CA GLY A 161 12.58 -5.96 37.00
C GLY A 161 11.97 -4.89 36.10
N LEU A 162 12.49 -4.70 34.90
CA LEU A 162 11.91 -3.83 33.88
C LEU A 162 10.86 -4.57 33.05
N ASN A 163 10.04 -3.81 32.33
CA ASN A 163 9.01 -4.38 31.47
C ASN A 163 9.64 -5.25 30.36
N VAL A 164 9.22 -6.52 30.29
CA VAL A 164 9.68 -7.52 29.30
C VAL A 164 9.53 -7.01 27.86
N PHE A 165 8.45 -6.27 27.58
CA PHE A 165 8.18 -5.73 26.24
C PHE A 165 9.22 -4.71 25.78
N LEU A 166 9.85 -3.98 26.70
CA LEU A 166 10.80 -2.92 26.37
C LEU A 166 12.10 -3.51 25.80
N GLY A 167 12.61 -4.59 26.38
CA GLY A 167 13.86 -5.23 25.93
C GLY A 167 13.75 -5.77 24.50
N SER A 168 12.69 -6.54 24.25
CA SER A 168 12.42 -7.10 22.92
C SER A 168 12.09 -6.03 21.87
N LEU A 169 11.40 -4.95 22.25
CA LEU A 169 11.13 -3.82 21.36
C LEU A 169 12.41 -3.08 20.96
N VAL A 170 13.28 -2.76 21.92
CA VAL A 170 14.57 -2.08 21.64
C VAL A 170 15.45 -2.93 20.74
N PHE A 171 15.49 -4.25 20.97
CA PHE A 171 16.20 -5.17 20.09
C PHE A 171 15.57 -5.23 18.68
N GLY A 172 14.24 -5.31 18.59
CA GLY A 172 13.51 -5.32 17.33
C GLY A 172 13.72 -4.04 16.51
N LEU A 173 13.78 -2.87 17.15
CA LEU A 173 14.07 -1.58 16.49
C LEU A 173 15.49 -1.50 15.90
N ALA A 174 16.41 -2.34 16.37
CA ALA A 174 17.75 -2.44 15.79
C ALA A 174 17.76 -3.19 14.46
N VAL A 175 16.74 -4.00 14.18
CA VAL A 175 16.59 -4.72 12.91
C VAL A 175 16.34 -3.71 11.79
N PRO A 176 17.21 -3.66 10.76
CA PRO A 176 17.05 -2.72 9.65
C PRO A 176 15.77 -3.03 8.86
N ALA A 177 14.96 -1.99 8.61
CA ALA A 177 13.69 -2.12 7.90
C ALA A 177 13.90 -2.53 6.42
N GLY A 178 13.04 -3.42 5.93
CA GLY A 178 13.02 -3.87 4.54
C GLY A 178 13.76 -5.19 4.26
N PRO A 179 13.66 -5.70 3.02
CA PRO A 179 14.35 -6.92 2.62
C PRO A 179 15.87 -6.73 2.55
N PRO A 180 16.69 -7.80 2.76
CA PRO A 180 16.27 -9.20 2.90
C PRO A 180 16.13 -9.70 4.35
N LEU A 181 16.65 -8.97 5.35
CA LEU A 181 16.78 -9.47 6.73
C LEU A 181 15.46 -9.41 7.51
N ALA A 182 14.83 -8.24 7.59
CA ALA A 182 13.59 -8.09 8.36
C ALA A 182 12.46 -8.95 7.79
N SER A 183 12.35 -9.04 6.46
CA SER A 183 11.37 -9.91 5.80
C SER A 183 11.57 -11.38 6.16
N ALA A 184 12.81 -11.88 6.20
CA ALA A 184 13.10 -13.26 6.56
C ALA A 184 12.77 -13.58 8.02
N VAL A 185 13.06 -12.66 8.95
CA VAL A 185 12.72 -12.81 10.38
C VAL A 185 11.21 -12.84 10.57
N VAL A 186 10.49 -11.91 9.92
CA VAL A 186 9.02 -11.84 10.00
C VAL A 186 8.40 -13.10 9.41
N GLU A 187 8.82 -13.55 8.23
CA GLU A 187 8.29 -14.74 7.57
C GLU A 187 8.43 -16.01 8.43
N LYS A 188 9.58 -16.18 9.12
CA LYS A 188 9.78 -17.31 10.04
C LYS A 188 8.91 -17.25 11.29
N ILE A 189 8.83 -16.09 11.95
CA ILE A 189 8.13 -15.94 13.23
C ILE A 189 6.62 -15.86 13.05
N GLU A 190 6.16 -15.19 12.00
CA GLU A 190 4.77 -14.76 11.86
C GLU A 190 3.80 -15.94 11.90
N CYS A 191 4.10 -17.03 11.20
CA CYS A 191 3.21 -18.20 11.17
C CYS A 191 3.02 -18.82 12.56
N ILE A 192 4.11 -18.95 13.33
CA ILE A 192 4.07 -19.53 14.68
C ILE A 192 3.39 -18.56 15.67
N VAL A 193 3.75 -17.28 15.60
CA VAL A 193 3.21 -16.27 16.53
C VAL A 193 1.73 -16.04 16.30
N THR A 194 1.33 -15.78 15.05
CA THR A 194 -0.07 -15.46 14.73
C THR A 194 -0.96 -16.70 14.69
N GLY A 195 -0.43 -17.84 14.23
CA GLY A 195 -1.19 -19.09 14.11
C GLY A 195 -1.37 -19.84 15.42
N VAL A 196 -0.41 -19.76 16.35
CA VAL A 196 -0.40 -20.58 17.58
C VAL A 196 -0.28 -19.75 18.85
N LEU A 197 0.78 -18.94 18.99
CA LEU A 197 1.10 -18.30 20.28
C LEU A 197 0.07 -17.22 20.68
N VAL A 198 -0.35 -16.37 19.75
CA VAL A 198 -1.33 -15.31 20.01
C VAL A 198 -2.70 -15.88 20.39
N PRO A 199 -3.30 -16.84 19.64
CA PRO A 199 -4.55 -17.47 20.03
C PRO A 199 -4.47 -18.16 21.40
N LEU A 200 -3.39 -18.89 21.67
CA LEU A 200 -3.20 -19.60 22.94
C LEU A 200 -3.07 -18.62 24.11
N PHE A 201 -2.28 -17.55 23.94
CA PHE A 201 -2.15 -16.50 24.95
C PHE A 201 -3.48 -15.83 25.25
N MET A 202 -4.24 -15.47 24.22
CA MET A 202 -5.57 -14.86 24.40
C MET A 202 -6.52 -15.81 25.14
N ALA A 203 -6.57 -17.08 24.75
CA ALA A 203 -7.40 -18.09 25.41
C ALA A 203 -7.06 -18.22 26.90
N MET A 204 -5.76 -18.29 27.24
CA MET A 204 -5.30 -18.36 28.63
C MET A 204 -5.68 -17.12 29.44
N CYS A 205 -5.49 -15.92 28.90
CA CYS A 205 -5.90 -14.68 29.56
C CYS A 205 -7.42 -14.63 29.81
N THR A 206 -8.23 -15.04 28.84
CA THR A 206 -9.70 -14.98 28.96
C THR A 206 -10.29 -16.09 29.82
N MET A 207 -9.71 -17.30 29.82
CA MET A 207 -10.20 -18.42 30.62
C MET A 207 -10.08 -18.15 32.12
N GLY A 208 -9.13 -17.29 32.51
CA GLY A 208 -9.00 -16.82 33.88
C GLY A 208 -10.16 -15.92 34.36
N ALA A 209 -10.97 -15.37 33.46
CA ALA A 209 -12.03 -14.42 33.79
C ALA A 209 -13.32 -15.14 34.19
N ASP A 210 -13.65 -15.10 35.47
CA ASP A 210 -14.89 -15.67 36.01
C ASP A 210 -16.00 -14.62 36.04
N LEU A 211 -16.91 -14.69 35.06
CA LEU A 211 -18.02 -13.74 34.90
C LEU A 211 -19.03 -13.78 36.05
N LEU A 212 -19.10 -14.89 36.79
CA LEU A 212 -20.04 -15.06 37.91
C LEU A 212 -19.62 -14.27 39.15
N LYS A 213 -18.35 -13.86 39.23
CA LYS A 213 -17.79 -13.07 40.33
C LYS A 213 -17.94 -11.56 40.13
N ILE A 214 -18.61 -11.14 39.06
CA ILE A 214 -18.89 -9.72 38.80
C ILE A 214 -20.06 -9.30 39.69
N ASP A 215 -19.73 -8.67 40.82
CA ASP A 215 -20.71 -8.05 41.69
C ASP A 215 -20.80 -6.55 41.38
N PHE A 216 -21.88 -6.15 40.71
CA PHE A 216 -22.14 -4.75 40.39
C PHE A 216 -22.41 -3.89 41.61
N ASP A 217 -22.66 -4.47 42.78
CA ASP A 217 -22.84 -3.71 44.02
C ASP A 217 -21.55 -3.41 44.76
N ASP A 218 -20.46 -4.10 44.41
CA ASP A 218 -19.13 -3.86 44.94
C ASP A 218 -18.63 -2.44 44.60
N TYR A 219 -18.22 -1.70 45.64
CA TYR A 219 -17.71 -0.34 45.52
C TYR A 219 -16.38 -0.30 44.75
N MET A 220 -15.56 -1.36 44.84
CA MET A 220 -14.32 -1.49 44.06
C MET A 220 -14.60 -1.64 42.58
N LEU A 221 -15.59 -2.46 42.22
CA LEU A 221 -16.00 -2.61 40.83
C LEU A 221 -16.61 -1.31 40.29
N LYS A 222 -17.52 -0.66 41.04
CA LYS A 222 -18.14 0.63 40.65
C LYS A 222 -17.10 1.71 40.43
N SER A 223 -16.16 1.87 41.36
CA SER A 223 -15.07 2.84 41.25
C SER A 223 -14.19 2.59 40.02
N THR A 224 -13.83 1.34 39.78
CA THR A 224 -13.05 0.93 38.61
C THR A 224 -13.81 1.19 37.31
N ALA A 225 -15.10 0.83 37.25
CA ALA A 225 -15.94 1.05 36.07
C ALA A 225 -16.06 2.54 35.71
N ILE A 226 -16.25 3.42 36.69
CA ILE A 226 -16.32 4.87 36.49
C ILE A 226 -15.00 5.40 35.92
N VAL A 227 -13.86 5.02 36.51
CA VAL A 227 -12.54 5.47 36.04
C VAL A 227 -12.27 4.97 34.62
N VAL A 228 -12.52 3.69 34.35
CA VAL A 228 -12.34 3.08 33.02
C VAL A 228 -13.19 3.79 31.97
N PHE A 229 -14.47 4.04 32.26
CA PHE A 229 -15.38 4.72 31.33
C PHE A 229 -14.91 6.13 31.01
N VAL A 230 -14.49 6.90 32.02
CA VAL A 230 -13.95 8.26 31.83
C VAL A 230 -12.66 8.23 31.01
N VAL A 231 -11.76 7.28 31.27
CA VAL A 231 -10.51 7.14 30.53
C VAL A 231 -10.76 6.81 29.05
N ILE A 232 -11.73 5.94 28.74
CA ILE A 232 -12.11 5.61 27.36
C ILE A 232 -12.64 6.85 26.64
N LEU A 233 -13.57 7.60 27.25
CA LEU A 233 -14.11 8.83 26.66
C LEU A 233 -13.05 9.92 26.50
N ALA A 234 -12.21 10.11 27.51
CA ALA A 234 -11.09 11.04 27.48
C ALA A 234 -10.13 10.72 26.33
N LYS A 235 -9.83 9.44 26.12
CA LYS A 235 -8.92 8.97 25.07
C LYS A 235 -9.49 9.17 23.68
N PHE A 236 -10.75 8.83 23.50
CA PHE A 236 -11.46 9.08 22.25
C PHE A 236 -11.48 10.58 21.90
N GLY A 237 -11.85 11.43 22.86
CA GLY A 237 -11.87 12.88 22.68
C GLY A 237 -10.48 13.49 22.44
N ALA A 238 -9.45 13.00 23.15
CA ALA A 238 -8.08 13.46 23.00
C ALA A 238 -7.49 13.17 21.62
N TYR A 239 -7.98 12.15 20.92
CA TYR A 239 -7.66 11.94 19.51
C TYR A 239 -8.56 12.74 18.58
N LEU A 240 -9.88 12.71 18.77
CA LEU A 240 -10.82 13.33 17.83
C LEU A 240 -10.63 14.85 17.70
N VAL A 241 -10.44 15.56 18.83
CA VAL A 241 -10.39 17.03 18.85
C VAL A 241 -9.20 17.59 18.05
N PRO A 242 -7.93 17.13 18.24
CA PRO A 242 -6.82 17.56 17.39
C PRO A 242 -7.04 17.25 15.91
N LEU A 243 -7.60 16.10 15.56
CA LEU A 243 -7.81 15.72 14.16
C LEU A 243 -8.77 16.68 13.46
N LEU A 244 -9.86 17.05 14.13
CA LEU A 244 -10.81 18.05 13.64
C LEU A 244 -10.19 19.44 13.57
N TYR A 245 -9.34 19.82 14.53
CA TYR A 245 -8.62 21.10 14.52
C TYR A 245 -7.69 21.24 13.32
N PHE A 246 -7.01 20.15 12.92
CA PHE A 246 -6.17 20.09 11.73
C PHE A 246 -6.96 19.91 10.41
N LYS A 247 -8.30 20.03 10.44
CA LYS A 247 -9.19 19.98 9.27
C LYS A 247 -9.18 18.65 8.51
N LEU A 248 -8.99 17.51 9.18
CA LEU A 248 -9.29 16.22 8.54
C LEU A 248 -10.81 16.05 8.32
N PRO A 249 -11.23 15.32 7.27
CA PRO A 249 -12.62 14.94 7.08
C PRO A 249 -13.17 14.27 8.34
N LYS A 250 -14.41 14.59 8.71
CA LYS A 250 -15.01 14.12 9.98
C LYS A 250 -15.06 12.59 10.07
N GLN A 251 -15.31 11.90 8.95
CA GLN A 251 -15.35 10.44 8.87
C GLN A 251 -13.96 9.84 9.14
N ASP A 252 -12.92 10.38 8.50
CA ASP A 252 -11.52 10.00 8.69
C ASP A 252 -11.06 10.24 10.13
N ALA A 253 -11.43 11.39 10.71
CA ALA A 253 -11.12 11.73 12.09
C ALA A 253 -11.80 10.77 13.09
N LEU A 254 -13.07 10.41 12.84
CA LEU A 254 -13.81 9.44 13.65
C LEU A 254 -13.20 8.03 13.54
N ALA A 255 -12.92 7.57 12.31
CA ALA A 255 -12.30 6.27 12.08
C ALA A 255 -10.95 6.16 12.79
N LEU A 256 -10.09 7.18 12.67
CA LEU A 256 -8.79 7.19 13.36
C LEU A 256 -8.93 7.22 14.90
N ALA A 257 -9.89 7.98 15.43
CA ALA A 257 -10.10 8.08 16.87
C ALA A 257 -10.55 6.73 17.47
N PHE A 258 -11.47 6.01 16.82
CA PHE A 258 -11.85 4.65 17.22
C PHE A 258 -10.69 3.68 17.07
N LEU A 259 -9.98 3.75 15.94
CA LEU A 259 -8.85 2.88 15.65
C LEU A 259 -7.80 2.95 16.75
N ILE A 260 -7.41 4.13 17.21
CA ILE A 260 -6.37 4.29 18.23
C ILE A 260 -6.89 4.07 19.66
N SER A 261 -8.20 4.18 19.87
CA SER A 261 -8.83 3.88 21.16
C SER A 261 -8.99 2.38 21.42
N THR A 262 -8.67 1.54 20.44
CA THR A 262 -8.83 0.08 20.51
C THR A 262 -7.89 -0.53 21.57
N LYS A 263 -8.39 -1.51 22.31
CA LYS A 263 -7.64 -2.29 23.31
C LYS A 263 -7.41 -3.71 22.82
N GLY A 264 -6.35 -4.37 23.31
CA GLY A 264 -6.04 -5.71 22.85
C GLY A 264 -5.13 -6.52 23.78
N ILE A 265 -4.24 -7.29 23.15
CA ILE A 265 -3.48 -8.35 23.81
C ILE A 265 -2.54 -7.84 24.91
N VAL A 266 -1.97 -6.65 24.75
CA VAL A 266 -1.02 -6.08 25.70
C VAL A 266 -1.74 -5.66 26.99
N GLU A 267 -2.95 -5.10 26.88
CA GLU A 267 -3.77 -4.78 28.05
C GLU A 267 -4.25 -6.04 28.77
N LEU A 268 -4.73 -7.06 28.03
CA LEU A 268 -5.11 -8.34 28.62
C LEU A 268 -3.95 -9.00 29.38
N GLY A 269 -2.74 -9.00 28.81
CA GLY A 269 -1.54 -9.49 29.48
C GLY A 269 -1.21 -8.71 30.75
N SER A 270 -1.34 -7.38 30.70
CA SER A 270 -1.09 -6.51 31.86
C SER A 270 -2.09 -6.76 32.99
N PHE A 271 -3.38 -6.95 32.68
CA PHE A 271 -4.40 -7.30 33.68
C PHE A 271 -4.17 -8.70 34.27
N THR A 272 -3.76 -9.66 33.44
CA THR A 272 -3.44 -11.02 33.91
C THR A 272 -2.27 -10.99 34.89
N TYR A 273 -1.21 -10.24 34.58
CA TYR A 273 -0.07 -10.05 35.47
C TYR A 273 -0.45 -9.36 36.79
N MET A 274 -1.30 -8.32 36.74
CA MET A 274 -1.79 -7.66 37.96
C MET A 274 -2.68 -8.57 38.83
N ARG A 275 -3.43 -9.48 38.21
CA ARG A 275 -4.20 -10.52 38.92
C ARG A 275 -3.26 -11.51 39.62
N GLU A 276 -2.22 -11.98 38.94
CA GLU A 276 -1.22 -12.89 39.53
C GLU A 276 -0.48 -12.28 40.73
N LEU A 277 -0.23 -10.96 40.70
CA LEU A 277 0.31 -10.21 41.83
C LEU A 277 -0.68 -9.99 42.98
N GLY A 278 -1.94 -10.41 42.84
CA GLY A 278 -3.00 -10.20 43.84
C GLY A 278 -3.47 -8.75 43.95
N ILE A 279 -3.19 -7.90 42.96
CA ILE A 279 -3.58 -6.48 42.96
C ILE A 279 -5.03 -6.30 42.50
N LEU A 280 -5.50 -7.17 41.60
CA LEU A 280 -6.87 -7.16 41.08
C LEU A 280 -7.70 -8.27 41.72
N THR A 281 -8.91 -7.93 42.18
CA THR A 281 -9.93 -8.90 42.55
C THR A 281 -10.48 -9.59 41.31
N GLU A 282 -11.03 -10.80 41.50
CA GLU A 282 -11.56 -11.61 40.39
C GLU A 282 -12.67 -10.90 39.61
N GLY A 283 -13.57 -10.18 40.31
CA GLY A 283 -14.63 -9.40 39.67
C GLY A 283 -14.10 -8.24 38.82
N MET A 284 -13.08 -7.50 39.32
CA MET A 284 -12.44 -6.43 38.55
C MET A 284 -11.72 -6.98 37.31
N PHE A 285 -11.01 -8.10 37.44
CA PHE A 285 -10.34 -8.73 36.31
C PHE A 285 -11.34 -9.14 35.22
N ALA A 286 -12.44 -9.81 35.60
CA ALA A 286 -13.47 -10.22 34.66
C ALA A 286 -14.11 -9.01 33.93
N PHE A 287 -14.42 -7.94 34.66
CA PHE A 287 -14.94 -6.71 34.07
C PHE A 287 -13.97 -6.04 33.07
N LEU A 288 -12.67 -6.01 33.41
CA LEU A 288 -11.65 -5.43 32.53
C LEU A 288 -11.48 -6.25 31.25
N VAL A 289 -11.54 -7.58 31.34
CA VAL A 289 -11.50 -8.48 30.17
C VAL A 289 -12.69 -8.23 29.24
N ILE A 290 -13.91 -8.13 29.78
CA ILE A 290 -15.12 -7.79 28.99
C ILE A 290 -14.94 -6.42 28.32
N THR A 291 -14.43 -5.43 29.04
CA THR A 291 -14.23 -4.09 28.50
C THR A 291 -13.26 -4.09 27.31
N VAL A 292 -12.17 -4.87 27.39
CA VAL A 292 -11.23 -5.00 26.27
C VAL A 292 -11.92 -5.63 25.06
N LEU A 293 -12.63 -6.75 25.24
CA LEU A 293 -13.34 -7.44 24.15
C LEU A 293 -14.41 -6.54 23.50
N LEU A 294 -15.18 -5.81 24.31
CA LEU A 294 -16.22 -4.89 23.84
C LEU A 294 -15.62 -3.71 23.09
N SER A 295 -14.52 -3.13 23.58
CA SER A 295 -13.84 -2.04 22.87
C SER A 295 -13.25 -2.48 21.53
N ALA A 296 -12.70 -3.70 21.44
CA ALA A 296 -12.13 -4.26 20.21
C ALA A 296 -13.20 -4.51 19.14
N THR A 297 -14.31 -5.13 19.54
CA THR A 297 -15.44 -5.45 18.67
C THR A 297 -16.15 -4.19 18.15
N ILE A 298 -16.43 -3.22 19.03
CA ILE A 298 -17.05 -1.95 18.64
C ILE A 298 -16.14 -1.18 17.68
N SER A 299 -14.84 -1.07 18.00
CA SER A 299 -13.90 -0.33 17.15
C SER A 299 -13.77 -0.97 15.77
N SER A 300 -13.72 -2.30 15.68
CA SER A 300 -13.68 -3.00 14.39
C SER A 300 -14.93 -2.79 13.56
N CYS A 301 -16.12 -2.82 14.18
CA CYS A 301 -17.38 -2.62 13.49
C CYS A 301 -17.50 -1.18 12.96
N VAL A 302 -17.22 -0.19 13.82
CA VAL A 302 -17.34 1.23 13.48
C VAL A 302 -16.33 1.63 12.40
N VAL A 303 -15.07 1.18 12.51
CA VAL A 303 -14.05 1.54 11.50
C VAL A 303 -14.41 0.95 10.14
N ASN A 304 -14.84 -0.32 10.07
CA ASN A 304 -15.28 -0.92 8.80
C ASN A 304 -16.52 -0.25 8.19
N TRP A 305 -17.41 0.30 9.02
CA TRP A 305 -18.62 0.98 8.55
C TRP A 305 -18.35 2.42 8.09
N VAL A 306 -17.50 3.15 8.81
CA VAL A 306 -17.21 4.56 8.53
C VAL A 306 -16.15 4.72 7.45
N TYR A 307 -15.18 3.80 7.38
CA TYR A 307 -14.06 3.91 6.45
C TYR A 307 -14.35 3.20 5.13
N ASP A 308 -14.56 3.99 4.07
CA ASP A 308 -14.66 3.50 2.70
C ASP A 308 -13.42 3.94 1.89
N PRO A 309 -12.48 3.02 1.56
CA PRO A 309 -11.29 3.36 0.80
C PRO A 309 -11.60 3.77 -0.65
N SER A 310 -12.78 3.44 -1.19
CA SER A 310 -13.17 3.81 -2.55
C SER A 310 -13.54 5.30 -2.67
N ARG A 311 -14.04 5.90 -1.59
CA ARG A 311 -14.37 7.34 -1.51
C ARG A 311 -13.16 8.25 -1.64
N LYS A 312 -11.94 7.77 -1.38
CA LYS A 312 -10.71 8.56 -1.55
C LYS A 312 -10.59 9.12 -2.98
N TYR A 313 -11.21 8.47 -3.97
CA TYR A 313 -11.12 8.86 -5.38
C TYR A 313 -12.41 9.53 -5.91
N ALA A 314 -13.50 9.51 -5.14
CA ALA A 314 -14.79 10.08 -5.55
C ALA A 314 -14.73 11.62 -5.48
N GLY A 315 -15.03 12.29 -6.60
CA GLY A 315 -15.08 13.76 -6.68
C GLY A 315 -13.85 14.45 -7.27
N TYR A 316 -12.85 13.71 -7.77
CA TYR A 316 -11.75 14.32 -8.53
C TYR A 316 -12.19 14.63 -9.97
N GLN A 317 -11.69 15.75 -10.52
CA GLN A 317 -11.91 16.14 -11.93
C GLN A 317 -11.63 14.96 -12.88
N LYS A 318 -12.37 14.89 -13.99
CA LYS A 318 -12.08 13.95 -15.09
C LYS A 318 -10.62 14.15 -15.54
N ARG A 319 -9.77 13.16 -15.21
CA ARG A 319 -8.35 13.04 -15.56
C ARG A 319 -8.18 11.89 -16.53
N ASN A 320 -8.51 12.18 -17.77
CA ASN A 320 -8.22 11.34 -18.92
C ASN A 320 -7.31 12.11 -19.88
N ILE A 321 -6.67 11.40 -20.79
CA ILE A 321 -5.77 11.95 -21.82
C ILE A 321 -6.51 12.99 -22.67
N MET A 322 -7.80 12.76 -22.93
CA MET A 322 -8.65 13.65 -23.74
C MET A 322 -8.82 15.04 -23.12
N HIS A 323 -8.99 15.15 -21.80
CA HIS A 323 -9.29 16.43 -21.14
C HIS A 323 -8.05 17.09 -20.51
N SER A 324 -6.90 16.40 -20.43
CA SER A 324 -5.69 16.96 -19.82
C SER A 324 -4.83 17.74 -20.82
N LYS A 325 -4.50 18.99 -20.45
CA LYS A 325 -3.57 19.86 -21.20
C LYS A 325 -2.12 19.39 -21.11
N GLU A 326 -1.70 18.85 -19.97
CA GLU A 326 -0.35 18.32 -19.75
C GLU A 326 -0.41 16.80 -19.60
N LEU A 327 0.41 16.06 -20.35
CA LEU A 327 0.48 14.61 -20.18
C LEU A 327 1.31 14.30 -18.92
N ARG A 328 0.68 13.65 -17.96
CA ARG A 328 1.37 13.11 -16.77
C ARG A 328 1.12 11.63 -16.72
N ILE A 329 2.18 10.86 -16.91
CA ILE A 329 2.10 9.40 -16.99
C ILE A 329 2.67 8.80 -15.72
N LEU A 330 1.93 7.93 -15.06
CA LEU A 330 2.48 7.04 -14.04
C LEU A 330 2.74 5.68 -14.67
N THR A 331 3.92 5.10 -14.46
CA THR A 331 4.24 3.76 -14.96
C THR A 331 4.81 2.87 -13.86
N CYS A 332 4.43 1.59 -13.88
CA CYS A 332 4.80 0.63 -12.84
C CYS A 332 5.86 -0.36 -13.34
N ILE A 333 6.87 -0.62 -12.53
CA ILE A 333 7.94 -1.59 -12.82
C ILE A 333 7.90 -2.67 -11.74
N TYR A 334 7.56 -3.90 -12.14
CA TYR A 334 7.59 -5.08 -11.26
C TYR A 334 8.89 -5.88 -11.40
N ARG A 335 9.50 -5.82 -12.60
CA ARG A 335 10.71 -6.57 -12.96
C ARG A 335 11.69 -5.64 -13.67
N PRO A 336 13.01 -5.88 -13.56
CA PRO A 336 14.00 -5.06 -14.24
C PRO A 336 13.78 -5.01 -15.76
N ASP A 337 13.33 -6.11 -16.37
CA ASP A 337 13.05 -6.21 -17.82
C ASP A 337 11.98 -5.20 -18.28
N ASN A 338 11.00 -4.87 -17.43
CA ASN A 338 9.93 -3.94 -17.76
C ASN A 338 10.47 -2.52 -18.01
N THR A 339 11.64 -2.19 -17.45
CA THR A 339 12.29 -0.88 -17.60
C THR A 339 12.50 -0.53 -19.08
N THR A 340 13.05 -1.47 -19.85
CA THR A 340 13.32 -1.27 -21.28
C THR A 340 12.04 -1.17 -22.11
N ILE A 341 11.03 -1.98 -21.78
CA ILE A 341 9.73 -1.99 -22.47
C ILE A 341 9.05 -0.62 -22.30
N ILE A 342 9.00 -0.12 -21.07
CA ILE A 342 8.39 1.15 -20.72
C ILE A 342 9.16 2.32 -21.34
N ILE A 343 10.49 2.29 -21.34
CA ILE A 343 11.30 3.33 -22.01
C ILE A 343 11.00 3.38 -23.51
N ASN A 344 10.88 2.23 -24.19
CA ASN A 344 10.53 2.17 -25.61
C ASN A 344 9.12 2.73 -25.85
N PHE A 345 8.16 2.39 -24.99
CA PHE A 345 6.81 2.96 -25.05
C PHE A 345 6.83 4.48 -24.85
N ILE A 346 7.54 4.99 -23.84
CA ILE A 346 7.67 6.43 -23.60
C ILE A 346 8.35 7.15 -24.78
N LYS A 347 9.37 6.52 -25.39
CA LYS A 347 10.00 7.05 -26.61
C LYS A 347 8.99 7.17 -27.74
N SER A 348 8.05 6.24 -27.88
CA SER A 348 6.99 6.28 -28.91
C SER A 348 5.97 7.40 -28.72
N LEU A 349 5.84 7.97 -27.51
CA LEU A 349 4.99 9.14 -27.23
C LEU A 349 5.64 10.48 -27.61
N CYS A 350 6.93 10.46 -27.93
CA CYS A 350 7.67 11.53 -28.60
C CYS A 350 7.66 12.88 -27.88
N PRO A 351 8.48 13.03 -26.83
CA PRO A 351 8.56 14.27 -26.08
C PRO A 351 9.09 15.40 -26.97
N THR A 352 8.27 16.43 -27.17
CA THR A 352 8.69 17.66 -27.87
C THR A 352 8.63 18.87 -26.93
N ILE A 353 9.36 19.93 -27.26
CA ILE A 353 9.31 21.19 -26.50
C ILE A 353 7.91 21.82 -26.55
N GLN A 354 7.14 21.56 -27.61
CA GLN A 354 5.76 22.06 -27.78
C GLN A 354 4.74 21.23 -26.99
N SER A 355 5.03 19.96 -26.72
CA SER A 355 4.19 19.03 -25.95
C SER A 355 5.01 18.34 -24.84
N PRO A 356 5.53 19.09 -23.85
CA PRO A 356 6.31 18.50 -22.79
C PRO A 356 5.45 17.59 -21.92
N PHE A 357 6.04 16.51 -21.39
CA PHE A 357 5.36 15.64 -20.46
C PHE A 357 6.23 15.14 -19.32
N SER A 358 5.57 14.76 -18.23
CA SER A 358 6.22 14.18 -17.06
C SER A 358 5.87 12.71 -16.91
N VAL A 359 6.86 11.93 -16.48
CA VAL A 359 6.68 10.52 -16.15
C VAL A 359 7.08 10.27 -14.72
N SER A 360 6.13 9.77 -13.95
CA SER A 360 6.39 9.22 -12.63
C SER A 360 6.57 7.70 -12.77
N VAL A 361 7.70 7.18 -12.32
CA VAL A 361 8.06 5.76 -12.41
C VAL A 361 8.01 5.15 -11.03
N LEU A 362 7.16 4.15 -10.82
CA LEU A 362 7.03 3.44 -9.55
C LEU A 362 7.64 2.04 -9.66
N HIS A 363 8.78 1.83 -9.01
CA HIS A 363 9.38 0.50 -8.87
C HIS A 363 8.73 -0.22 -7.67
N LEU A 364 7.98 -1.29 -7.95
CA LEU A 364 7.26 -2.08 -6.97
C LEU A 364 8.06 -3.31 -6.57
N ILE A 365 8.36 -3.43 -5.28
CA ILE A 365 9.10 -4.56 -4.72
C ILE A 365 8.16 -5.33 -3.78
N LYS A 366 7.96 -6.61 -4.07
CA LYS A 366 7.15 -7.50 -3.24
C LYS A 366 7.82 -7.75 -1.89
N ILE A 367 7.09 -7.47 -0.81
CA ILE A 367 7.43 -7.91 0.54
C ILE A 367 6.62 -9.16 0.89
N SER A 368 7.27 -10.14 1.51
CA SER A 368 6.63 -11.28 2.17
C SER A 368 6.47 -11.00 3.67
N GLY A 369 5.33 -11.40 4.25
CA GLY A 369 5.00 -11.22 5.67
C GLY A 369 4.49 -9.82 6.05
N ARG A 370 4.28 -9.59 7.36
CA ARG A 370 3.87 -8.31 8.00
C ARG A 370 4.98 -7.23 8.07
N ALA A 371 6.02 -7.33 7.25
CA ALA A 371 7.03 -6.27 7.22
C ALA A 371 6.41 -4.95 6.73
N SER A 372 6.74 -3.85 7.42
CA SER A 372 6.11 -2.55 7.18
C SER A 372 6.36 -2.07 5.74
N PRO A 373 5.33 -1.62 5.03
CA PRO A 373 5.48 -1.06 3.69
C PRO A 373 6.40 0.17 3.73
N MET A 374 7.21 0.34 2.69
CA MET A 374 8.14 1.46 2.58
C MET A 374 7.97 2.16 1.24
N PHE A 375 7.62 3.44 1.28
CA PHE A 375 7.55 4.30 0.10
C PHE A 375 8.74 5.27 0.09
N ILE A 376 9.50 5.29 -0.98
CA ILE A 376 10.73 6.08 -1.13
C ILE A 376 10.61 6.98 -2.35
N SER A 377 10.66 8.29 -2.14
CA SER A 377 10.86 9.29 -3.20
C SER A 377 12.35 9.54 -3.39
N HIS A 378 12.88 9.23 -4.58
CA HIS A 378 14.30 9.43 -4.88
C HIS A 378 14.64 10.87 -5.31
N GLN A 379 13.64 11.72 -5.53
CA GLN A 379 13.86 13.15 -5.84
C GLN A 379 14.21 13.98 -4.61
N MET A 380 13.61 13.66 -3.45
CA MET A 380 13.89 14.37 -2.20
C MET A 380 15.24 13.96 -1.58
N GLN A 381 15.80 12.81 -1.98
CA GLN A 381 17.11 12.33 -1.56
C GLN A 381 18.23 12.89 -2.45
N LYS A 382 18.42 14.22 -2.47
CA LYS A 382 19.46 14.89 -3.29
C LYS A 382 20.93 14.51 -2.95
N LYS A 383 21.21 13.72 -1.91
CA LYS A 383 22.59 13.59 -1.38
C LYS A 383 23.30 12.24 -1.46
N THR A 384 22.66 11.11 -1.79
CA THR A 384 23.40 9.85 -2.02
C THR A 384 22.52 8.86 -2.75
N VAL A 385 22.60 8.82 -4.09
CA VAL A 385 22.19 7.61 -4.82
C VAL A 385 23.25 6.57 -4.48
N SER A 386 23.04 5.80 -3.42
CA SER A 386 23.94 4.69 -3.13
C SER A 386 23.85 3.71 -4.31
N LEU A 387 24.99 3.37 -4.91
CA LEU A 387 25.14 2.32 -5.94
C LEU A 387 24.68 0.91 -5.47
N HIS A 388 24.06 0.82 -4.30
CA HIS A 388 23.56 -0.39 -3.65
C HIS A 388 22.05 -0.40 -3.44
N SER A 389 21.30 0.60 -3.93
CA SER A 389 19.84 0.56 -3.88
C SER A 389 19.28 -0.51 -4.85
N ILE A 390 18.28 -1.26 -4.41
CA ILE A 390 17.61 -2.31 -5.19
C ILE A 390 17.05 -1.75 -6.51
N SER A 391 16.67 -0.46 -6.51
CA SER A 391 16.16 0.28 -7.67
C SER A 391 17.23 1.03 -8.47
N GLY A 392 18.52 0.86 -8.17
CA GLY A 392 19.60 1.67 -8.75
C GLY A 392 19.63 1.65 -10.28
N ASN A 393 19.48 0.46 -10.88
CA ASN A 393 19.47 0.30 -12.33
C ASN A 393 18.29 1.02 -12.99
N VAL A 394 17.09 0.92 -12.40
CA VAL A 394 15.89 1.62 -12.88
C VAL A 394 16.11 3.13 -12.86
N ILE A 395 16.62 3.66 -11.74
CA ILE A 395 16.90 5.09 -11.60
C ILE A 395 17.90 5.57 -12.65
N LEU A 396 18.96 4.80 -12.89
CA LEU A 396 19.99 5.14 -13.88
C LEU A 396 19.43 5.15 -15.31
N SER A 397 18.66 4.12 -15.70
CA SER A 397 18.07 4.03 -17.04
C SER A 397 17.16 5.22 -17.37
N PHE A 398 16.28 5.60 -16.45
CA PHE A 398 15.38 6.74 -16.68
C PHE A 398 16.09 8.09 -16.60
N LYS A 399 17.11 8.25 -15.74
CA LYS A 399 17.94 9.46 -15.73
C LYS A 399 18.72 9.61 -17.03
N GLN A 400 19.24 8.51 -17.58
CA GLN A 400 19.92 8.52 -18.87
C GLN A 400 18.95 8.93 -19.99
N PHE A 401 17.73 8.39 -19.99
CA PHE A 401 16.70 8.79 -20.94
C PHE A 401 16.32 10.28 -20.81
N GLN A 402 16.21 10.80 -19.57
CA GLN A 402 15.97 12.24 -19.33
C GLN A 402 17.10 13.13 -19.86
N GLN A 403 18.35 12.67 -19.80
CA GLN A 403 19.49 13.44 -20.34
C GLN A 403 19.44 13.60 -21.87
N ASN A 404 18.74 12.72 -22.58
CA ASN A 404 18.56 12.81 -24.03
C ASN A 404 17.47 13.82 -24.43
N TYR A 405 16.56 14.17 -23.52
CA TYR A 405 15.40 15.04 -23.77
C TYR A 405 15.24 16.14 -22.70
N ARG A 406 16.33 16.84 -22.37
CA ARG A 406 16.46 17.70 -21.16
C ARG A 406 15.40 18.79 -21.00
N ASP A 407 14.78 19.24 -22.08
CA ASP A 407 13.82 20.36 -22.08
C ASP A 407 12.37 19.94 -22.38
N ALA A 408 12.15 18.70 -22.81
CA ALA A 408 10.83 18.18 -23.21
C ALA A 408 10.29 17.11 -22.24
N PHE A 409 11.14 16.57 -21.37
CA PHE A 409 10.81 15.38 -20.58
C PHE A 409 11.35 15.47 -19.14
N SER A 410 10.48 15.17 -18.17
CA SER A 410 10.83 15.13 -16.75
C SER A 410 10.49 13.78 -16.13
N VAL A 411 11.36 13.26 -15.24
CA VAL A 411 11.13 11.98 -14.55
C VAL A 411 11.22 12.08 -13.05
N ASN A 412 10.23 11.48 -12.39
CA ASN A 412 10.18 11.29 -10.95
C ASN A 412 10.22 9.77 -10.67
N VAL A 413 11.29 9.25 -10.05
CA VAL A 413 11.38 7.81 -9.71
C VAL A 413 11.04 7.58 -8.24
N TYR A 414 10.14 6.64 -8.01
CA TYR A 414 9.63 6.19 -6.73
C TYR A 414 9.92 4.71 -6.52
N THR A 415 10.03 4.28 -5.27
CA THR A 415 10.10 2.85 -4.92
C THR A 415 9.08 2.57 -3.83
N ALA A 416 8.16 1.64 -4.08
CA ALA A 416 7.21 1.14 -3.11
C ALA A 416 7.53 -0.32 -2.81
N ILE A 417 7.87 -0.60 -1.56
CA ILE A 417 8.13 -1.95 -1.06
C ILE A 417 6.91 -2.31 -0.22
N SER A 418 6.02 -3.14 -0.74
CA SER A 418 4.72 -3.42 -0.12
C SER A 418 4.27 -4.88 -0.33
N PRO A 419 3.37 -5.42 0.52
CA PRO A 419 2.72 -6.69 0.24
C PRO A 419 1.84 -6.59 -1.02
N PRO A 420 1.70 -7.67 -1.83
CA PRO A 420 1.01 -7.62 -3.12
C PRO A 420 -0.47 -7.23 -2.99
N LYS A 421 -1.09 -7.53 -1.84
CA LYS A 421 -2.48 -7.18 -1.52
C LYS A 421 -2.73 -5.67 -1.40
N PHE A 422 -1.69 -4.86 -1.21
CA PHE A 422 -1.79 -3.42 -0.97
C PHE A 422 -1.13 -2.56 -2.03
N MET A 423 -0.35 -3.16 -2.93
CA MET A 423 0.38 -2.43 -3.97
C MET A 423 -0.55 -1.63 -4.89
N HIS A 424 -1.81 -2.05 -5.11
CA HIS A 424 -2.77 -1.27 -5.91
C HIS A 424 -3.11 0.07 -5.24
N GLU A 425 -3.12 0.14 -3.91
CA GLU A 425 -3.34 1.38 -3.17
C GLU A 425 -2.15 2.32 -3.33
N ASP A 426 -0.92 1.81 -3.27
CA ASP A 426 0.29 2.60 -3.51
C ASP A 426 0.31 3.21 -4.93
N ILE A 427 -0.13 2.43 -5.93
CA ILE A 427 -0.22 2.90 -7.33
C ILE A 427 -1.28 4.00 -7.46
N CYS A 428 -2.50 3.76 -6.98
CA CYS A 428 -3.60 4.71 -7.14
C CYS A 428 -3.40 5.99 -6.33
N THR A 429 -2.79 5.91 -5.14
CA THR A 429 -2.45 7.08 -4.34
C THR A 429 -1.36 7.92 -4.98
N LEU A 430 -0.29 7.29 -5.50
CA LEU A 430 0.73 8.02 -6.25
C LEU A 430 0.19 8.64 -7.53
N ALA A 431 -0.71 7.95 -8.24
CA ALA A 431 -1.39 8.51 -9.41
C ALA A 431 -2.15 9.79 -9.07
N LEU A 432 -2.77 9.81 -7.90
CA LEU A 432 -3.54 10.95 -7.41
C LEU A 432 -2.61 12.11 -7.01
N ASP A 433 -1.54 11.83 -6.27
CA ASP A 433 -0.56 12.81 -5.77
C ASP A 433 0.19 13.51 -6.90
N GLU A 434 0.61 12.76 -7.93
CA GLU A 434 1.33 13.28 -9.10
C GLU A 434 0.39 13.91 -10.15
N LEU A 435 -0.92 13.86 -9.90
CA LEU A 435 -1.96 14.29 -10.84
C LEU A 435 -1.86 13.57 -12.20
N ALA A 436 -1.56 12.27 -12.16
CA ALA A 436 -1.44 11.44 -13.36
C ALA A 436 -2.76 11.40 -14.14
N CYS A 437 -2.66 11.47 -15.46
CA CYS A 437 -3.79 11.39 -16.38
C CYS A 437 -3.82 10.06 -17.13
N PHE A 438 -2.69 9.35 -17.14
CA PHE A 438 -2.59 8.02 -17.72
C PHE A 438 -1.67 7.12 -16.89
N LEU A 439 -2.11 5.90 -16.61
CA LEU A 439 -1.38 4.91 -15.84
C LEU A 439 -1.02 3.71 -16.72
N VAL A 440 0.27 3.40 -16.86
CA VAL A 440 0.74 2.26 -17.68
C VAL A 440 1.22 1.13 -16.79
N LEU A 441 0.55 -0.01 -16.90
CA LEU A 441 0.86 -1.25 -16.18
C LEU A 441 1.40 -2.29 -17.16
N PRO A 442 2.55 -2.92 -16.89
CA PRO A 442 2.98 -4.06 -17.69
C PRO A 442 2.12 -5.30 -17.41
N PHE A 443 2.01 -6.17 -18.41
CA PHE A 443 1.21 -7.39 -18.32
C PHE A 443 1.80 -8.42 -17.35
N HIS A 444 0.94 -9.31 -16.84
CA HIS A 444 1.30 -10.28 -15.80
C HIS A 444 2.04 -11.52 -16.35
N LYS A 445 2.06 -11.71 -17.68
CA LYS A 445 2.81 -12.77 -18.37
C LYS A 445 4.03 -12.22 -19.08
N LYS A 446 5.06 -13.07 -19.16
CA LYS A 446 6.23 -12.88 -20.02
C LYS A 446 6.32 -14.08 -20.96
N TRP A 447 6.61 -13.81 -22.22
CA TRP A 447 6.82 -14.82 -23.25
C TRP A 447 8.31 -15.04 -23.50
N LEU A 448 8.67 -16.24 -23.96
CA LEU A 448 9.96 -16.60 -24.55
C LEU A 448 9.98 -16.25 -26.04
N VAL A 449 11.16 -16.31 -26.65
CA VAL A 449 11.36 -16.01 -28.10
C VAL A 449 10.51 -16.92 -28.98
N ASP A 450 10.25 -18.14 -28.52
CA ASP A 450 9.50 -19.17 -29.25
C ASP A 450 7.97 -19.03 -29.06
N GLY A 451 7.50 -17.97 -28.39
CA GLY A 451 6.08 -17.74 -28.11
C GLY A 451 5.54 -18.51 -26.89
N SER A 452 6.33 -19.37 -26.26
CA SER A 452 5.96 -20.06 -25.02
C SER A 452 5.97 -19.11 -23.81
N ILE A 453 5.19 -19.40 -22.77
CA ILE A 453 5.09 -18.55 -21.58
C ILE A 453 6.31 -18.80 -20.67
N GLU A 454 7.14 -17.78 -20.46
CA GLU A 454 8.31 -17.82 -19.56
C GLU A 454 7.87 -17.78 -18.09
N SER A 455 6.89 -16.93 -17.79
CA SER A 455 6.38 -16.77 -16.43
C SER A 455 5.00 -16.14 -16.43
N GLU A 456 4.14 -16.64 -15.53
CA GLU A 456 2.82 -16.10 -15.26
C GLU A 456 2.72 -15.81 -13.76
N ASP A 457 2.43 -14.56 -13.41
CA ASP A 457 2.25 -14.15 -12.01
C ASP A 457 0.78 -13.82 -11.73
N SER A 458 0.08 -14.76 -11.10
CA SER A 458 -1.32 -14.58 -10.70
C SER A 458 -1.51 -13.40 -9.74
N THR A 459 -0.50 -13.06 -8.94
CA THR A 459 -0.59 -11.93 -8.01
C THR A 459 -0.54 -10.59 -8.74
N LEU A 460 0.24 -10.49 -9.83
CA LEU A 460 0.23 -9.32 -10.70
C LEU A 460 -1.08 -9.20 -11.49
N ARG A 461 -1.68 -10.33 -11.89
CA ARG A 461 -3.01 -10.33 -12.53
C ARG A 461 -4.06 -9.73 -11.61
N THR A 462 -4.16 -10.20 -10.37
CA THR A 462 -5.09 -9.65 -9.37
C THR A 462 -4.85 -8.16 -9.13
N LEU A 463 -3.58 -7.75 -9.05
CA LEU A 463 -3.22 -6.35 -8.89
C LEU A 463 -3.68 -5.49 -10.07
N ASN A 464 -3.43 -5.89 -11.31
CA ASN A 464 -3.87 -5.17 -12.50
C ASN A 464 -5.40 -5.01 -12.52
N CYS A 465 -6.15 -6.05 -12.14
CA CYS A 465 -7.61 -5.96 -11.99
C CYS A 465 -8.02 -4.92 -10.93
N CYS A 466 -7.42 -4.95 -9.74
CA CYS A 466 -7.73 -3.99 -8.68
C CYS A 466 -7.42 -2.54 -9.08
N VAL A 467 -6.33 -2.32 -9.82
CA VAL A 467 -5.97 -1.00 -10.33
C VAL A 467 -6.94 -0.56 -11.41
N LEU A 468 -7.29 -1.43 -12.37
CA LEU A 468 -8.29 -1.12 -13.40
C LEU A 468 -9.63 -0.68 -12.81
N GLU A 469 -10.05 -1.23 -11.68
CA GLU A 469 -11.31 -0.88 -11.01
C GLU A 469 -11.25 0.45 -10.24
N ARG A 470 -10.09 0.79 -9.66
CA ARG A 470 -9.96 1.88 -8.67
C ARG A 470 -9.12 3.08 -9.12
N ALA A 471 -8.48 3.02 -10.29
CA ALA A 471 -7.56 4.06 -10.73
C ALA A 471 -8.28 5.43 -10.90
N PRO A 472 -7.67 6.53 -10.42
CA PRO A 472 -8.22 7.88 -10.57
C PRO A 472 -8.00 8.51 -11.96
N CYS A 473 -7.50 7.74 -12.93
CA CYS A 473 -7.18 8.19 -14.28
C CYS A 473 -7.33 7.04 -15.29
N SER A 474 -7.17 7.34 -16.58
CA SER A 474 -7.16 6.32 -17.63
C SER A 474 -6.01 5.33 -17.43
N VAL A 475 -6.23 4.05 -17.73
CA VAL A 475 -5.26 2.97 -17.48
C VAL A 475 -4.94 2.24 -18.78
N GLY A 476 -3.66 2.04 -19.06
CA GLY A 476 -3.15 1.22 -20.15
C GLY A 476 -2.47 -0.04 -19.61
N ILE A 477 -2.82 -1.22 -20.12
CA ILE A 477 -2.05 -2.45 -19.90
C ILE A 477 -1.18 -2.72 -21.12
N LEU A 478 0.14 -2.72 -20.92
CA LEU A 478 1.13 -2.94 -21.95
C LEU A 478 1.59 -4.40 -21.97
N ILE A 479 1.34 -5.05 -23.08
CA ILE A 479 1.70 -6.43 -23.38
C ILE A 479 2.84 -6.37 -24.39
N ASP A 480 4.00 -6.89 -24.02
CA ASP A 480 5.15 -6.93 -24.91
C ASP A 480 5.47 -8.37 -25.29
N ARG A 481 5.29 -8.71 -26.58
CA ARG A 481 5.75 -9.98 -27.15
C ARG A 481 7.04 -9.82 -27.95
N ARG A 482 7.60 -8.60 -28.01
CA ARG A 482 8.87 -8.34 -28.70
C ARG A 482 10.06 -8.77 -27.84
N ASN A 483 10.27 -10.08 -27.74
CA ASN A 483 11.50 -10.58 -27.14
C ASN A 483 12.69 -10.26 -28.04
N GLN A 484 13.61 -9.45 -27.51
CA GLN A 484 14.79 -8.84 -28.13
C GLN A 484 14.54 -7.49 -28.83
N VAL A 485 14.95 -6.42 -28.13
CA VAL A 485 15.95 -5.44 -28.58
C VAL A 485 16.14 -5.36 -30.10
N LYS A 486 15.15 -4.88 -30.84
CA LYS A 486 15.47 -3.73 -31.69
C LYS A 486 15.54 -2.57 -30.72
N SER A 487 16.69 -2.43 -30.07
CA SER A 487 16.97 -1.21 -29.37
C SER A 487 16.76 -0.11 -30.40
N ILE A 488 15.96 0.88 -30.05
CA ILE A 488 16.00 2.15 -30.76
C ILE A 488 17.33 2.91 -30.43
N PHE A 489 18.39 2.16 -30.05
CA PHE A 489 19.74 2.60 -29.63
C PHE A 489 20.83 2.27 -30.67
N LEU A 490 20.48 1.87 -31.89
CA LEU A 490 21.44 1.95 -32.99
C LEU A 490 21.16 3.24 -33.75
N GLU A 491 21.95 4.26 -33.42
CA GLU A 491 22.20 5.48 -34.20
C GLU A 491 22.83 5.10 -35.56
N SER A 492 22.10 4.35 -36.38
CA SER A 492 22.45 4.09 -37.77
C SER A 492 21.39 4.73 -38.64
N SER A 493 21.56 6.03 -38.95
CA SER A 493 21.13 6.83 -40.12
C SER A 493 19.75 6.62 -40.83
N ARG A 494 18.93 5.63 -40.48
CA ARG A 494 17.59 5.29 -40.97
C ARG A 494 16.89 4.45 -39.89
N GLU A 495 16.28 5.08 -38.89
CA GLU A 495 15.37 4.34 -38.00
C GLU A 495 14.22 3.75 -38.86
N PRO A 496 13.87 2.45 -38.73
CA PRO A 496 12.65 1.93 -39.37
C PRO A 496 11.44 2.62 -38.74
N SER A 497 10.48 3.02 -39.57
CA SER A 497 9.23 3.59 -39.08
C SER A 497 8.49 2.58 -38.21
N LEU A 498 8.10 2.98 -37.00
CA LEU A 498 7.26 2.17 -36.12
C LEU A 498 5.85 2.16 -36.72
N LEU A 499 5.32 0.98 -37.03
CA LEU A 499 3.98 0.82 -37.58
C LEU A 499 3.00 0.55 -36.42
N VAL A 500 2.08 1.48 -36.19
CA VAL A 500 1.10 1.42 -35.10
C VAL A 500 -0.29 1.30 -35.70
N VAL A 501 -1.11 0.38 -35.19
CA VAL A 501 -2.52 0.28 -35.58
C VAL A 501 -3.43 0.50 -34.39
N VAL A 502 -4.46 1.33 -34.58
CA VAL A 502 -5.53 1.55 -33.60
C VAL A 502 -6.75 0.80 -34.09
N ILE A 503 -7.21 -0.19 -33.31
CA ILE A 503 -8.45 -0.89 -33.61
C ILE A 503 -9.61 -0.12 -32.98
N PHE A 504 -10.52 0.38 -33.81
CA PHE A 504 -11.62 1.24 -33.39
C PHE A 504 -12.98 0.61 -33.70
N PHE A 505 -13.76 0.32 -32.66
CA PHE A 505 -15.15 -0.13 -32.77
C PHE A 505 -16.15 0.90 -32.26
N GLY A 506 -15.68 1.91 -31.52
CA GLY A 506 -16.49 2.98 -30.94
C GLY A 506 -16.66 2.83 -29.43
N GLY A 507 -16.92 3.97 -28.78
CA GLY A 507 -17.03 4.11 -27.33
C GLY A 507 -15.83 4.77 -26.64
N ASN A 508 -16.03 5.05 -25.35
CA ASN A 508 -15.13 5.84 -24.51
C ASN A 508 -13.68 5.34 -24.45
N ASP A 509 -13.48 4.02 -24.33
CA ASP A 509 -12.14 3.42 -24.26
C ASP A 509 -11.38 3.54 -25.58
N ASP A 510 -12.07 3.38 -26.71
CA ASP A 510 -11.50 3.50 -28.05
C ASP A 510 -11.18 4.96 -28.39
N GLN A 511 -12.02 5.90 -27.96
CA GLN A 511 -11.75 7.34 -28.08
C GLN A 511 -10.47 7.73 -27.33
N GLU A 512 -10.30 7.20 -26.11
CA GLU A 512 -9.08 7.45 -25.31
C GLU A 512 -7.83 6.88 -26.00
N ALA A 513 -7.92 5.67 -26.57
CA ALA A 513 -6.87 5.06 -27.39
C ALA A 513 -6.52 5.91 -28.62
N LEU A 514 -7.53 6.47 -29.30
CA LEU A 514 -7.37 7.31 -30.47
C LEU A 514 -6.67 8.63 -30.13
N VAL A 515 -7.00 9.26 -28.99
CA VAL A 515 -6.31 10.46 -28.51
C VAL A 515 -4.85 10.16 -28.17
N LEU A 516 -4.55 8.99 -27.60
CA LEU A 516 -3.17 8.57 -27.37
C LEU A 516 -2.40 8.44 -28.69
N ALA A 517 -2.99 7.79 -29.70
CA ALA A 517 -2.40 7.64 -31.02
C ALA A 517 -2.16 8.98 -31.72
N LYS A 518 -3.11 9.94 -31.61
CA LYS A 518 -2.93 11.32 -32.10
C LYS A 518 -1.69 11.99 -31.50
N ARG A 519 -1.31 11.68 -30.26
CA ARG A 519 -0.07 12.21 -29.68
C ARG A 519 1.17 11.53 -30.27
N MET A 520 1.08 10.24 -30.58
CA MET A 520 2.17 9.49 -31.22
C MET A 520 2.42 9.95 -32.66
N SER A 521 1.39 10.43 -33.40
CA SER A 521 1.54 10.92 -34.78
C SER A 521 2.40 12.17 -34.91
N GLN A 522 2.68 12.87 -33.80
CA GLN A 522 3.63 13.99 -33.78
C GLN A 522 5.06 13.55 -34.15
N ASN A 523 5.35 12.25 -34.10
CA ASN A 523 6.62 11.72 -34.55
C ASN A 523 6.59 11.33 -36.02
N ARG A 524 7.53 11.88 -36.79
CA ARG A 524 7.71 11.54 -38.21
C ARG A 524 8.17 10.11 -38.44
N ASN A 525 8.71 9.44 -37.41
CA ASN A 525 9.16 8.05 -37.50
C ASN A 525 8.06 7.04 -37.10
N ILE A 526 6.82 7.49 -36.86
CA ILE A 526 5.70 6.62 -36.49
C ILE A 526 4.61 6.77 -37.53
N ASN A 527 4.25 5.66 -38.18
CA ASN A 527 3.11 5.60 -39.08
C ASN A 527 1.95 4.95 -38.33
N ILE A 528 0.82 5.65 -38.29
CA ILE A 528 -0.36 5.23 -37.55
C ILE A 528 -1.44 4.85 -38.54
N THR A 529 -2.03 3.66 -38.38
CA THR A 529 -3.20 3.25 -39.14
C THR A 529 -4.39 3.12 -38.21
N ILE A 530 -5.49 3.79 -38.52
CA ILE A 530 -6.74 3.67 -37.79
C ILE A 530 -7.63 2.67 -38.53
N ALA A 531 -7.84 1.50 -37.94
CA ALA A 531 -8.68 0.43 -38.48
C ALA A 531 -10.05 0.46 -37.82
N ARG A 532 -11.07 0.98 -38.52
CA ARG A 532 -12.44 1.07 -38.04
C ARG A 532 -13.25 -0.17 -38.42
N PHE A 533 -13.79 -0.86 -37.44
CA PHE A 533 -14.62 -2.06 -37.63
C PHE A 533 -16.11 -1.71 -37.58
N ILE A 534 -16.79 -1.84 -38.71
CA ILE A 534 -18.20 -1.46 -38.89
C ILE A 534 -19.03 -2.75 -39.02
N PRO A 535 -20.21 -2.85 -38.39
CA PRO A 535 -21.04 -4.04 -38.53
C PRO A 535 -21.63 -4.15 -39.95
N SER A 536 -21.67 -5.36 -40.49
CA SER A 536 -22.17 -5.63 -41.86
C SER A 536 -23.69 -5.50 -42.02
N THR A 537 -24.45 -5.64 -40.93
CA THR A 537 -25.92 -5.53 -40.92
C THR A 537 -26.36 -4.12 -40.51
N ASP A 538 -27.21 -3.50 -41.33
CA ASP A 538 -27.91 -2.23 -41.05
C ASP A 538 -29.02 -2.39 -39.98
N GLU A 539 -28.70 -2.94 -38.80
CA GLU A 539 -29.61 -2.84 -37.64
C GLU A 539 -29.47 -1.44 -37.00
N LEU A 540 -29.92 -0.46 -37.79
CA LEU A 540 -29.83 0.98 -37.56
C LEU A 540 -31.03 1.50 -36.77
N GLU A 541 -31.27 1.09 -35.52
CA GLU A 541 -32.27 1.81 -34.70
C GLU A 541 -31.87 2.11 -33.24
N ILE A 542 -30.88 1.45 -32.63
CA ILE A 542 -30.58 1.68 -31.20
C ILE A 542 -29.32 2.57 -30.96
N ASN A 543 -28.40 2.69 -31.93
CA ASN A 543 -27.08 3.31 -31.71
C ASN A 543 -26.71 4.51 -32.61
N ARG A 544 -27.67 5.12 -33.33
CA ARG A 544 -27.35 6.21 -34.28
C ARG A 544 -26.65 7.40 -33.60
N ASP A 545 -27.09 7.81 -32.42
CA ASP A 545 -26.50 8.96 -31.70
C ASP A 545 -25.05 8.69 -31.24
N HIS A 546 -24.76 7.50 -30.71
CA HIS A 546 -23.41 7.10 -30.32
C HIS A 546 -22.48 6.97 -31.55
N SER A 547 -22.97 6.39 -32.65
CA SER A 547 -22.20 6.28 -33.89
C SER A 547 -21.89 7.64 -34.54
N MET A 548 -22.78 8.63 -34.40
CA MET A 548 -22.54 10.00 -34.89
C MET A 548 -21.51 10.72 -34.05
N LEU A 549 -21.56 10.61 -32.71
CA LEU A 549 -20.56 11.19 -31.81
C LEU A 549 -19.17 10.57 -32.02
N ASP A 550 -19.11 9.25 -32.19
CA ASP A 550 -17.86 8.54 -32.49
C ASP A 550 -17.29 8.94 -33.86
N SER A 551 -18.15 9.12 -34.87
CA SER A 551 -17.74 9.59 -36.19
C SER A 551 -17.27 11.05 -36.17
N GLN A 552 -17.91 11.92 -35.37
CA GLN A 552 -17.46 13.30 -35.16
C GLN A 552 -16.12 13.37 -34.43
N ALA A 553 -15.93 12.55 -33.39
CA ALA A 553 -14.67 12.45 -32.65
C ALA A 553 -13.52 11.94 -33.54
N LEU A 554 -13.80 10.89 -34.34
CA LEU A 554 -12.88 10.40 -35.37
C LEU A 554 -12.52 11.48 -36.38
N ASN A 555 -13.51 12.16 -36.95
CA ASN A 555 -13.27 13.20 -37.96
C ASN A 555 -12.50 14.39 -37.39
N TYR A 556 -12.78 14.80 -36.15
CA TYR A 556 -12.01 15.84 -35.45
C TYR A 556 -10.54 15.45 -35.25
N ILE A 557 -10.30 14.19 -34.85
CA ILE A 557 -8.94 13.69 -34.64
C ILE A 557 -8.21 13.50 -35.98
N MET A 558 -8.90 13.00 -37.01
CA MET A 558 -8.37 12.82 -38.36
C MET A 558 -8.02 14.14 -39.03
N HIS A 559 -8.86 15.17 -38.92
CA HIS A 559 -8.60 16.49 -39.52
C HIS A 559 -7.32 17.13 -38.99
N ASP A 560 -7.04 16.97 -37.69
CA ASP A 560 -5.79 17.46 -37.09
C ASP A 560 -4.57 16.58 -37.45
N CYS A 561 -4.79 15.33 -37.85
CA CYS A 561 -3.72 14.41 -38.25
C CYS A 561 -3.35 14.52 -39.73
N THR A 562 -4.27 14.94 -40.60
CA THR A 562 -4.04 15.05 -42.06
C THR A 562 -2.99 16.08 -42.46
N GLU A 563 -2.56 16.96 -41.54
CA GLU A 563 -1.40 17.84 -41.76
C GLU A 563 -0.05 17.09 -41.73
N HIS A 564 -0.04 15.85 -41.23
CA HIS A 564 1.11 14.97 -41.18
C HIS A 564 0.79 13.72 -42.01
N GLU A 565 1.53 13.46 -43.11
CA GLU A 565 1.36 12.31 -44.02
C GLU A 565 1.63 10.94 -43.35
N THR A 566 1.51 10.83 -42.03
CA THR A 566 1.86 9.68 -41.21
C THR A 566 0.64 8.90 -40.71
N VAL A 567 -0.59 9.29 -41.08
CA VAL A 567 -1.82 8.63 -40.61
C VAL A 567 -2.65 8.06 -41.76
N ASP A 568 -2.81 6.73 -41.77
CA ASP A 568 -3.66 5.98 -42.68
C ASP A 568 -5.00 5.61 -42.03
N TYR A 569 -6.06 5.45 -42.83
CA TYR A 569 -7.39 5.08 -42.37
C TYR A 569 -7.94 3.92 -43.19
N ILE A 570 -8.41 2.87 -42.50
CA ILE A 570 -8.96 1.65 -43.10
C ILE A 570 -10.32 1.35 -42.46
N GLU A 571 -11.33 1.07 -43.29
CA GLU A 571 -12.64 0.60 -42.83
C GLU A 571 -12.80 -0.88 -43.18
N GLU A 572 -13.09 -1.69 -42.17
CA GLU A 572 -13.34 -3.13 -42.30
C GLU A 572 -14.80 -3.41 -41.91
N ARG A 573 -15.58 -3.99 -42.83
CA ARG A 573 -16.97 -4.40 -42.56
C ARG A 573 -16.98 -5.84 -42.12
N VAL A 574 -17.54 -6.09 -40.94
CA VAL A 574 -17.45 -7.41 -40.30
C VAL A 574 -18.79 -7.83 -39.73
N SER A 575 -19.16 -9.08 -39.99
CA SER A 575 -20.46 -9.66 -39.64
C SER A 575 -20.48 -10.28 -38.24
N ASP A 576 -19.39 -10.91 -37.82
CA ASP A 576 -19.28 -11.59 -36.52
C ASP A 576 -17.87 -11.50 -35.89
N GLY A 577 -17.71 -12.07 -34.69
CA GLY A 577 -16.42 -12.15 -34.02
C GLY A 577 -15.39 -13.05 -34.73
N LEU A 578 -15.83 -14.05 -35.49
CA LEU A 578 -14.93 -14.94 -36.21
C LEU A 578 -14.24 -14.20 -37.36
N GLU A 579 -15.00 -13.47 -38.17
CA GLU A 579 -14.49 -12.63 -39.25
C GLU A 579 -13.59 -11.53 -38.68
N THR A 580 -13.97 -10.93 -37.53
CA THR A 580 -13.13 -9.93 -36.83
C THR A 580 -11.77 -10.53 -36.45
N SER A 581 -11.76 -11.75 -35.90
CA SER A 581 -10.52 -12.43 -35.52
C SER A 581 -9.63 -12.74 -36.72
N LYS A 582 -10.21 -13.08 -37.87
CA LYS A 582 -9.47 -13.36 -39.12
C LYS A 582 -8.85 -12.08 -39.68
N THR A 583 -9.60 -10.99 -39.71
CA THR A 583 -9.12 -9.68 -40.17
C THR A 583 -7.96 -9.20 -39.29
N ILE A 584 -8.11 -9.25 -37.96
CA ILE A 584 -7.05 -8.88 -37.02
C ILE A 584 -5.82 -9.77 -37.21
N ARG A 585 -6.00 -11.09 -37.38
CA ARG A 585 -4.89 -12.02 -37.62
C ARG A 585 -4.12 -11.68 -38.90
N SER A 586 -4.79 -11.22 -39.96
CA SER A 586 -4.13 -10.78 -41.20
C SER A 586 -3.31 -9.50 -41.07
N MET A 587 -3.48 -8.75 -39.97
CA MET A 587 -2.78 -7.50 -39.68
C MET A 587 -1.55 -7.70 -38.79
N LEU A 588 -1.40 -8.84 -38.09
CA LEU A 588 -0.33 -9.06 -37.11
C LEU A 588 1.08 -8.89 -37.71
N ASP A 589 1.28 -9.37 -38.94
CA ASP A 589 2.59 -9.31 -39.63
C ASP A 589 2.99 -7.89 -40.05
N LYS A 590 2.02 -6.97 -40.11
CA LYS A 590 2.20 -5.64 -40.70
C LYS A 590 2.53 -4.56 -39.68
N TYR A 591 2.14 -4.73 -38.42
CA TYR A 591 2.21 -3.68 -37.40
C TYR A 591 3.03 -4.12 -36.19
N ASP A 592 3.84 -3.19 -35.66
CA ASP A 592 4.67 -3.42 -34.47
C ASP A 592 3.87 -3.23 -33.16
N LEU A 593 2.87 -2.34 -33.14
CA LEU A 593 2.09 -2.00 -31.95
C LEU A 593 0.59 -1.91 -32.26
N PHE A 594 -0.22 -2.63 -31.49
CA PHE A 594 -1.67 -2.56 -31.51
C PHE A 594 -2.17 -1.75 -30.32
N ILE A 595 -2.99 -0.73 -30.55
CA ILE A 595 -3.68 0.01 -29.49
C ILE A 595 -5.17 -0.29 -29.59
N VAL A 596 -5.75 -0.78 -28.49
CA VAL A 596 -7.16 -1.22 -28.44
C VAL A 596 -7.82 -0.69 -27.18
N GLY A 597 -9.09 -0.29 -27.26
CA GLY A 597 -9.88 -0.02 -26.06
C GLY A 597 -10.28 -1.32 -25.35
N ARG A 598 -10.40 -1.27 -24.02
CA ARG A 598 -10.79 -2.42 -23.20
C ARG A 598 -12.22 -2.87 -23.49
N ARG A 599 -13.17 -1.93 -23.65
CA ARG A 599 -14.58 -2.19 -24.02
C ARG A 599 -15.23 -3.30 -23.17
N LYS A 600 -15.02 -3.26 -21.85
CA LYS A 600 -15.50 -4.30 -20.94
C LYS A 600 -17.03 -4.31 -20.88
N ASP A 601 -17.64 -5.50 -20.93
CA ASP A 601 -19.08 -5.73 -20.79
C ASP A 601 -19.94 -5.08 -21.90
N ILE A 602 -19.33 -4.72 -23.04
CA ILE A 602 -20.02 -4.19 -24.23
C ILE A 602 -20.13 -5.31 -25.27
N GLN A 603 -21.35 -5.80 -25.51
CA GLN A 603 -21.60 -6.74 -26.60
C GLN A 603 -21.96 -5.99 -27.88
N THR A 604 -21.12 -6.18 -28.90
CA THR A 604 -21.36 -5.68 -30.25
C THR A 604 -21.45 -6.85 -31.22
N PRO A 605 -22.21 -6.74 -32.34
CA PRO A 605 -22.28 -7.81 -33.33
C PRO A 605 -20.89 -8.19 -33.86
N GLN A 606 -19.97 -7.23 -34.00
CA GLN A 606 -18.58 -7.50 -34.42
C GLN A 606 -17.78 -8.32 -33.40
N THR A 607 -18.19 -8.36 -32.13
CA THR A 607 -17.50 -9.12 -31.07
C THR A 607 -18.28 -10.35 -30.61
N ALA A 608 -19.42 -10.63 -31.24
CA ALA A 608 -20.27 -11.77 -30.89
C ALA A 608 -19.53 -13.10 -31.04
N GLY A 609 -19.62 -13.96 -30.02
CA GLY A 609 -18.96 -15.27 -29.96
C GLY A 609 -17.48 -15.25 -29.56
N LEU A 610 -16.82 -14.08 -29.51
CA LEU A 610 -15.46 -13.96 -28.99
C LEU A 610 -15.41 -13.91 -27.45
N ASP A 611 -16.52 -13.56 -26.79
CA ASP A 611 -16.65 -13.54 -25.33
C ASP A 611 -16.41 -14.93 -24.72
N ASP A 612 -16.86 -16.00 -25.37
CA ASP A 612 -16.69 -17.38 -24.91
C ASP A 612 -15.22 -17.84 -24.93
N MET A 613 -14.39 -17.17 -25.74
CA MET A 613 -12.96 -17.45 -25.91
C MET A 613 -12.06 -16.49 -25.11
N ASN A 614 -12.63 -15.74 -24.17
CA ASN A 614 -11.94 -14.68 -23.43
C ASN A 614 -11.13 -15.23 -22.23
N GLU A 615 -9.89 -15.63 -22.48
CA GLU A 615 -8.96 -16.08 -21.43
C GLU A 615 -8.60 -14.99 -20.40
N TYR A 616 -8.58 -13.73 -20.85
CA TYR A 616 -8.13 -12.57 -20.07
C TYR A 616 -9.22 -11.48 -20.02
N PRO A 617 -10.32 -11.69 -19.26
CA PRO A 617 -11.42 -10.74 -19.15
C PRO A 617 -10.98 -9.35 -18.66
N GLU A 618 -9.85 -9.24 -17.97
CA GLU A 618 -9.28 -7.96 -17.58
C GLU A 618 -8.90 -7.06 -18.76
N LEU A 619 -8.55 -7.63 -19.92
CA LEU A 619 -8.17 -6.92 -21.15
C LEU A 619 -9.36 -6.60 -22.07
N GLY A 620 -10.53 -7.20 -21.79
CA GLY A 620 -11.65 -7.19 -22.71
C GLY A 620 -11.45 -8.10 -23.92
N VAL A 621 -12.47 -8.19 -24.77
CA VAL A 621 -12.58 -9.23 -25.82
C VAL A 621 -11.41 -9.19 -26.81
N ILE A 622 -11.15 -8.02 -27.39
CA ILE A 622 -10.11 -7.83 -28.42
C ILE A 622 -8.72 -7.86 -27.79
N GLY A 623 -8.55 -7.24 -26.62
CA GLY A 623 -7.29 -7.28 -25.88
C GLY A 623 -6.92 -8.71 -25.48
N SER A 624 -7.88 -9.51 -25.03
CA SER A 624 -7.68 -10.92 -24.72
C SER A 624 -7.35 -11.72 -25.97
N LEU A 625 -8.06 -11.51 -27.08
CA LEU A 625 -7.77 -12.17 -28.35
C LEU A 625 -6.32 -11.95 -28.79
N LEU A 626 -5.86 -10.70 -28.80
CA LEU A 626 -4.47 -10.36 -29.16
C LEU A 626 -3.45 -10.92 -28.16
N ALA A 627 -3.84 -11.09 -26.90
CA ALA A 627 -3.00 -11.65 -25.84
C ALA A 627 -2.96 -13.19 -25.82
N SER A 628 -4.00 -13.87 -26.35
CA SER A 628 -4.12 -15.33 -26.39
C SER A 628 -3.70 -15.96 -27.72
N MET A 629 -3.50 -15.17 -28.79
CA MET A 629 -3.07 -15.74 -30.07
C MET A 629 -1.71 -16.45 -29.94
N ASP A 630 -1.67 -17.75 -30.24
CA ASP A 630 -0.44 -18.52 -30.39
C ASP A 630 0.22 -18.18 -31.73
N THR A 631 1.01 -17.11 -31.76
CA THR A 631 1.76 -16.68 -32.94
C THR A 631 3.23 -16.46 -32.60
N THR A 632 4.11 -16.75 -33.56
CA THR A 632 5.55 -16.47 -33.47
C THR A 632 5.90 -15.02 -33.80
N GLU A 633 4.90 -14.20 -34.06
CA GLU A 633 5.04 -12.83 -34.51
C GLU A 633 5.35 -11.86 -33.36
N LYS A 634 6.14 -10.83 -33.67
CA LYS A 634 6.72 -9.92 -32.67
C LYS A 634 5.99 -8.57 -32.69
N TYR A 635 4.85 -8.50 -32.03
CA TYR A 635 4.08 -7.26 -31.83
C TYR A 635 3.90 -6.95 -30.33
N SER A 636 3.64 -5.68 -30.02
CA SER A 636 3.22 -5.25 -28.68
C SER A 636 1.74 -4.85 -28.72
N VAL A 637 1.03 -4.94 -27.60
CA VAL A 637 -0.38 -4.55 -27.50
C VAL A 637 -0.55 -3.63 -26.30
N LEU A 638 -1.23 -2.51 -26.49
CA LEU A 638 -1.65 -1.61 -25.44
C LEU A 638 -3.17 -1.62 -25.34
N VAL A 639 -3.68 -2.12 -24.22
CA VAL A 639 -5.12 -2.11 -23.92
C VAL A 639 -5.44 -0.89 -23.07
N VAL A 640 -6.25 0.02 -23.57
CA VAL A 640 -6.58 1.31 -22.94
C VAL A 640 -7.98 1.26 -22.34
N LYS A 641 -8.09 1.69 -21.08
CA LYS A 641 -9.36 1.92 -20.38
C LYS A 641 -9.45 3.40 -20.02
N GLN A 642 -10.52 4.07 -20.44
CA GLN A 642 -10.78 5.43 -20.02
C GLN A 642 -11.18 5.47 -18.53
N GLN A 643 -10.84 6.56 -17.85
CA GLN A 643 -11.29 6.80 -16.48
C GLN A 643 -12.83 6.70 -16.40
N VAL A 644 -13.32 5.87 -15.47
CA VAL A 644 -14.74 5.86 -15.09
C VAL A 644 -14.93 6.94 -14.04
N ALA A 645 -15.86 7.87 -14.26
CA ALA A 645 -16.22 8.84 -13.23
C ALA A 645 -16.87 8.09 -12.05
N LEU A 646 -16.17 8.03 -10.92
CA LEU A 646 -16.64 7.42 -9.66
C LEU A 646 -17.48 8.39 -8.84
#